data_AF-A0AA88UYC6-F1
#
_entry.id   AF-A0AA88UYC6-F1
#
_cell.length_a   1.000
_cell.length_b   1.000
_cell.length_c   1.000
_cell.angle_alpha   90.00
_cell.angle_beta   90.00
_cell.angle_gamma   90.00
#
_symmetry.space_group_name_H-M   'P 1'
#
loop_
_entity.id
_entity.type
_entity.pdbx_description
1 polymer ?
#
loop_
_entity_poly.entity_id
_entity_poly.type
_entity_poly.pdbx_seq_one_letter_code
_entity_poly.pdbx_strand_id
1 'polypeptide(L)'
;MLPVQGRLKSTQSANSWHVWKLAEKEYCPCGLSGQPLSGPDIGGFAGNATPKLFGRWMGVGAMFPFCRGHSEMDTIDHEPWSFGEECEEVCRLALKRRYRLLPHIYTLFYLAHTRGIPVAAPTFFADPKDPLLRTNENSFMLGPLLVYASTLPDQGADQLAHTLPKGIWLSFDFDDSHPDLPAFYLQGGSIIPFGPPYQHVGEANLTDDLSLLVALDEHGKYLAAIQNHLKMHLNFQRAELIKDSFHVVLQVHVRANEAHLEVRFSGSNLQVIDTLQWWLRVGVLMVAARGKAKGVLFEDNGDGYEYTKGGYLLTTYVAELESSVVNVRVSKTEGAWERPRRRLHVQLLLGKGAVVDAWGTDGEVLQIVMPSEEEMSNLVSESKKKYKTRMENVKHIPNLEKVSGDKGVELSKTPVVLKNGEWALKVVPWIGGRIISMEHLPSGTQWLHSRVDVNGYEEYSGTEYRSAGCTEEYTVINRDLEQAGEAESLRLEGDIGGGLAFERQIYIREDNPKVFQIESSIVARKVGAGSGGFSRLVCLRVHPTFTLLHPTESFISFFSVDGSKQEIWPDSSEQLYEGDRRPNGEWMLVDKCLGFSLVNRFNVSKVYKCLIHWGTGTVNLELWSEERPVSRQSPLRISHEYEVRRIS
;
A
#
# COMPACT_ATOMS: atom_id res chain seq x y z
N MET A 1 18.37 17.21 -16.74
CA MET A 1 17.11 17.06 -15.99
C MET A 1 17.30 17.85 -14.70
N LEU A 2 16.57 18.95 -14.49
CA LEU A 2 16.50 19.56 -13.16
C LEU A 2 15.86 18.52 -12.22
N PRO A 3 16.39 18.29 -11.01
CA PRO A 3 15.71 17.45 -10.03
C PRO A 3 14.48 18.22 -9.54
N VAL A 4 13.37 18.12 -10.28
CA VAL A 4 12.08 18.45 -9.72
C VAL A 4 11.79 17.32 -8.74
N GLN A 5 12.07 17.58 -7.46
CA GLN A 5 11.63 16.74 -6.37
C GLN A 5 10.10 16.73 -6.43
N GLY A 6 9.51 15.63 -6.91
CA GLY A 6 8.08 15.46 -6.99
C GLY A 6 7.47 15.38 -5.59
N ARG A 7 7.24 16.55 -4.96
CA ARG A 7 6.34 16.65 -3.81
C ARG A 7 4.92 16.67 -4.35
N LEU A 8 4.23 15.54 -4.28
CA LEU A 8 2.79 15.58 -4.37
C LEU A 8 2.24 16.18 -3.07
N LYS A 9 1.25 17.06 -3.19
CA LYS A 9 0.47 17.58 -2.04
C LYS A 9 -0.23 16.46 -1.24
N SER A 10 -0.22 15.21 -1.73
CA SER A 10 -0.68 14.01 -1.02
C SER A 10 0.24 13.55 0.12
N THR A 11 1.38 14.22 0.34
CA THR A 11 2.29 13.99 1.48
C THR A 11 1.64 14.23 2.85
N GLN A 12 0.44 14.80 2.94
CA GLN A 12 -0.38 14.86 4.17
C GLN A 12 -1.14 13.55 4.42
N SER A 13 -0.48 12.41 4.27
CA SER A 13 -1.15 11.11 4.32
C SER A 13 -1.18 10.56 5.75
N ALA A 14 -2.34 10.14 6.23
CA ALA A 14 -2.55 9.60 7.57
C ALA A 14 -1.79 8.29 7.82
N ASN A 15 -1.32 8.08 9.06
CA ASN A 15 -0.59 6.90 9.51
C ASN A 15 -1.48 5.65 9.56
N SER A 16 -1.79 5.09 8.39
CA SER A 16 -2.70 3.97 8.22
C SER A 16 -2.21 2.96 7.17
N TRP A 17 -2.61 1.70 7.36
CA TRP A 17 -2.39 0.61 6.41
C TRP A 17 -3.01 0.87 5.01
N HIS A 18 -3.99 1.77 4.91
CA HIS A 18 -4.65 2.12 3.66
C HIS A 18 -3.80 3.08 2.82
N VAL A 19 -3.10 4.03 3.46
CA VAL A 19 -2.13 4.91 2.79
C VAL A 19 -0.92 4.12 2.27
N TRP A 20 -0.52 3.07 2.98
CA TRP A 20 0.53 2.15 2.53
C TRP A 20 0.17 1.49 1.18
N LYS A 21 -1.10 1.15 0.93
CA LYS A 21 -1.58 0.65 -0.39
C LYS A 21 -1.56 1.72 -1.50
N LEU A 22 -1.63 3.00 -1.14
CA LEU A 22 -1.65 4.11 -2.09
C LEU A 22 -0.25 4.53 -2.55
N ALA A 23 0.79 4.25 -1.75
CA ALA A 23 2.15 4.65 -2.08
C ALA A 23 2.60 4.11 -3.46
N GLU A 24 2.37 2.83 -3.77
CA GLU A 24 2.74 2.29 -5.10
C GLU A 24 1.93 2.91 -6.25
N LYS A 25 0.65 3.24 -6.01
CA LYS A 25 -0.22 3.94 -6.98
C LYS A 25 0.20 5.39 -7.23
N GLU A 26 0.94 6.00 -6.33
CA GLU A 26 1.35 7.40 -6.46
C GLU A 26 2.79 7.52 -6.99
N TYR A 27 3.73 6.71 -6.47
CA TYR A 27 5.16 6.92 -6.75
C TYR A 27 5.65 6.22 -8.01
N CYS A 28 5.09 5.06 -8.40
CA CYS A 28 5.44 4.44 -9.67
C CYS A 28 4.96 5.28 -10.87
N PRO A 29 3.74 5.88 -10.86
CA PRO A 29 3.33 6.83 -11.90
C PRO A 29 4.17 8.12 -11.96
N CYS A 30 4.76 8.58 -10.85
CA CYS A 30 5.72 9.69 -10.90
C CYS A 30 6.91 9.33 -11.80
N GLY A 31 7.47 8.13 -11.64
CA GLY A 31 8.51 7.60 -12.54
C GLY A 31 8.07 7.58 -14.01
N LEU A 32 6.82 7.14 -14.28
CA LEU A 32 6.23 7.15 -15.64
C LEU A 32 6.05 8.57 -16.21
N SER A 33 5.82 9.56 -15.35
CA SER A 33 5.70 10.97 -15.74
C SER A 33 7.05 11.68 -15.94
N GLY A 34 8.17 10.96 -15.82
CA GLY A 34 9.51 11.51 -15.97
C GLY A 34 10.10 12.11 -14.69
N GLN A 35 9.56 11.75 -13.51
CA GLN A 35 10.07 12.12 -12.20
C GLN A 35 10.69 10.89 -11.50
N PRO A 36 11.97 10.55 -11.79
CA PRO A 36 12.58 9.31 -11.29
C PRO A 36 12.97 9.33 -9.81
N LEU A 37 13.05 10.51 -9.19
CA LEU A 37 13.35 10.69 -7.76
C LEU A 37 12.06 11.00 -7.00
N SER A 38 11.34 9.95 -6.63
CA SER A 38 10.07 10.02 -5.90
C SER A 38 9.99 8.95 -4.83
N GLY A 39 9.19 9.19 -3.81
CA GLY A 39 8.98 8.29 -2.68
C GLY A 39 8.23 8.97 -1.54
N PRO A 40 7.70 8.18 -0.59
CA PRO A 40 6.81 8.69 0.44
C PRO A 40 7.52 9.21 1.70
N ASP A 41 6.74 9.84 2.58
CA ASP A 41 7.10 10.10 3.98
C ASP A 41 6.97 8.81 4.80
N ILE A 42 8.11 8.21 5.14
CA ILE A 42 8.15 6.89 5.80
C ILE A 42 7.54 6.96 7.19
N GLY A 43 6.53 6.12 7.42
CA GLY A 43 5.70 6.12 8.63
C GLY A 43 4.34 6.80 8.41
N GLY A 44 4.21 7.58 7.33
CA GLY A 44 3.11 8.52 7.08
C GLY A 44 3.36 9.87 7.76
N PHE A 45 2.56 10.89 7.41
CA PHE A 45 2.79 12.26 7.87
C PHE A 45 1.93 12.64 9.08
N ALA A 46 0.65 12.27 9.07
CA ALA A 46 -0.33 12.69 10.06
C ALA A 46 -0.64 11.60 11.11
N GLY A 47 -0.62 11.97 12.39
CA GLY A 47 -0.83 11.09 13.53
C GLY A 47 0.42 10.27 13.90
N ASN A 48 0.24 9.17 14.65
CA ASN A 48 1.32 8.28 15.08
C ASN A 48 1.23 6.92 14.37
N ALA A 49 2.34 6.44 13.82
CA ALA A 49 2.42 5.08 13.31
C ALA A 49 2.46 4.08 14.48
N THR A 50 1.88 2.89 14.30
CA THR A 50 2.19 1.78 15.20
C THR A 50 3.59 1.25 14.88
N PRO A 51 4.31 0.64 15.84
CA PRO A 51 5.61 0.04 15.57
C PRO A 51 5.62 -0.88 14.36
N LYS A 52 4.58 -1.71 14.22
CA LYS A 52 4.46 -2.65 13.10
C LYS A 52 4.23 -1.95 11.77
N LEU A 53 3.40 -0.91 11.76
CA LEU A 53 3.19 -0.09 10.57
C LEU A 53 4.50 0.59 10.15
N PHE A 54 5.20 1.22 11.10
CA PHE A 54 6.47 1.91 10.86
C PHE A 54 7.55 0.96 10.32
N GLY A 55 7.72 -0.21 10.94
CA GLY A 55 8.70 -1.21 10.51
C GLY A 55 8.48 -1.68 9.06
N ARG A 56 7.23 -1.94 8.67
CA ARG A 56 6.89 -2.30 7.28
C ARG A 56 7.03 -1.14 6.31
N TRP A 57 6.67 0.05 6.75
CA TRP A 57 6.89 1.28 6.00
C TRP A 57 8.37 1.50 5.72
N MET A 58 9.24 1.29 6.70
CA MET A 58 10.68 1.37 6.51
C MET A 58 11.17 0.26 5.56
N GLY A 59 10.66 -0.96 5.70
CA GLY A 59 10.95 -2.09 4.82
C GLY A 59 10.78 -1.77 3.32
N VAL A 60 9.59 -1.30 2.93
CA VAL A 60 9.30 -0.93 1.53
C VAL A 60 9.83 0.47 1.17
N GLY A 61 9.73 1.42 2.10
CA GLY A 61 10.18 2.81 1.98
C GLY A 61 11.66 2.91 1.61
N ALA A 62 12.49 2.07 2.24
CA ALA A 62 13.91 1.98 1.95
C ALA A 62 14.22 1.55 0.51
N MET A 63 13.29 0.90 -0.18
CA MET A 63 13.45 0.45 -1.57
C MET A 63 13.01 1.49 -2.60
N PHE A 64 12.27 2.54 -2.22
CA PHE A 64 11.89 3.60 -3.16
C PHE A 64 13.09 4.50 -3.54
N PRO A 65 13.07 5.15 -4.72
CA PRO A 65 14.14 6.05 -5.16
C PRO A 65 14.47 7.15 -4.13
N PHE A 66 13.43 7.80 -3.61
CA PHE A 66 13.52 8.73 -2.47
C PHE A 66 13.08 8.03 -1.18
N CYS A 67 13.93 8.07 -0.14
CA CYS A 67 13.73 7.38 1.13
C CYS A 67 13.95 8.36 2.28
N ARG A 68 12.89 8.72 3.03
CA ARG A 68 12.93 9.71 4.10
C ARG A 68 11.89 9.39 5.19
N GLY A 69 12.30 9.40 6.46
CA GLY A 69 11.36 9.50 7.59
C GLY A 69 10.96 10.96 7.83
N HIS A 70 9.66 11.23 7.93
CA HIS A 70 9.12 12.57 8.18
C HIS A 70 7.71 12.47 8.78
N SER A 71 7.35 13.41 9.66
CA SER A 71 6.04 13.51 10.31
C SER A 71 5.70 14.98 10.61
N GLU A 72 4.44 15.23 10.98
CA GLU A 72 3.99 16.52 11.49
C GLU A 72 4.52 16.83 12.91
N MET A 73 4.28 18.06 13.37
CA MET A 73 4.62 18.45 14.74
C MET A 73 3.75 17.70 15.76
N ASP A 74 4.28 17.49 16.96
CA ASP A 74 3.60 16.82 18.08
C ASP A 74 3.26 15.33 17.87
N THR A 75 3.90 14.65 16.91
CA THR A 75 3.89 13.18 16.78
C THR A 75 5.05 12.53 17.55
N ILE A 76 5.04 11.21 17.65
CA ILE A 76 6.22 10.42 18.01
C ILE A 76 7.32 10.71 16.99
N ASP A 77 8.53 10.87 17.50
CA ASP A 77 9.78 10.97 16.75
C ASP A 77 9.89 9.83 15.71
N HIS A 78 10.06 10.16 14.43
CA HIS A 78 10.10 9.19 13.32
C HIS A 78 11.47 8.52 13.11
N GLU A 79 12.30 8.49 14.14
CA GLU A 79 13.50 7.69 14.23
C GLU A 79 13.20 6.24 14.65
N PRO A 80 13.89 5.23 14.10
CA PRO A 80 13.55 3.81 14.34
C PRO A 80 13.49 3.39 15.81
N TRP A 81 14.32 3.96 16.68
CA TRP A 81 14.39 3.62 18.10
C TRP A 81 13.16 4.09 18.89
N SER A 82 12.39 5.05 18.36
CA SER A 82 11.16 5.54 18.98
C SER A 82 10.02 4.52 19.00
N PHE A 83 10.14 3.43 18.20
CA PHE A 83 9.12 2.41 18.01
C PHE A 83 9.45 1.07 18.69
N GLY A 84 10.48 1.03 19.54
CA GLY A 84 10.90 -0.16 20.27
C GLY A 84 11.90 -1.04 19.50
N GLU A 85 12.59 -1.91 20.23
CA GLU A 85 13.77 -2.66 19.75
C GLU A 85 13.46 -3.56 18.54
N GLU A 86 12.30 -4.24 18.52
CA GLU A 86 11.92 -5.11 17.40
C GLU A 86 11.69 -4.30 16.12
N CYS A 87 11.06 -3.13 16.22
CA CYS A 87 10.85 -2.25 15.07
C CYS A 87 12.18 -1.64 14.60
N GLU A 88 13.02 -1.22 15.54
CA GLU A 88 14.36 -0.71 15.24
C GLU A 88 15.20 -1.74 14.47
N GLU A 89 15.16 -3.02 14.86
CA GLU A 89 15.85 -4.11 14.14
C GLU A 89 15.37 -4.22 12.70
N VAL A 90 14.06 -4.26 12.47
CA VAL A 90 13.48 -4.34 11.12
C VAL A 90 13.91 -3.14 10.28
N CYS A 91 13.86 -1.93 10.84
CA CYS A 91 14.31 -0.72 10.17
C CYS A 91 15.81 -0.79 9.81
N ARG A 92 16.64 -1.31 10.72
CA ARG A 92 18.08 -1.46 10.50
C ARG A 92 18.38 -2.45 9.38
N LEU A 93 17.66 -3.57 9.32
CA LEU A 93 17.77 -4.54 8.23
C LEU A 93 17.33 -3.91 6.88
N ALA A 94 16.21 -3.17 6.86
CA ALA A 94 15.73 -2.46 5.67
C ALA A 94 16.76 -1.45 5.14
N LEU A 95 17.35 -0.64 6.02
CA LEU A 95 18.36 0.34 5.65
C LEU A 95 19.65 -0.34 5.16
N LYS A 96 20.10 -1.42 5.81
CA LYS A 96 21.23 -2.22 5.32
C LYS A 96 20.98 -2.77 3.91
N ARG A 97 19.76 -3.23 3.59
CA ARG A 97 19.39 -3.64 2.23
C ARG A 97 19.55 -2.50 1.24
N ARG A 98 19.06 -1.30 1.58
CA ARG A 98 19.21 -0.12 0.73
C ARG A 98 20.67 0.18 0.46
N TYR A 99 21.50 0.23 1.50
CA TYR A 99 22.94 0.54 1.36
C TYR A 99 23.69 -0.51 0.53
N ARG A 100 23.37 -1.80 0.70
CA ARG A 100 23.90 -2.85 -0.18
C ARG A 100 23.50 -2.62 -1.64
N LEU A 101 22.25 -2.25 -1.89
CA LEU A 101 21.70 -2.05 -3.24
C LEU A 101 22.01 -0.67 -3.85
N LEU A 102 22.73 0.22 -3.16
CA LEU A 102 23.07 1.54 -3.70
C LEU A 102 23.77 1.51 -5.06
N PRO A 103 24.74 0.62 -5.34
CA PRO A 103 25.36 0.54 -6.67
C PRO A 103 24.32 0.26 -7.78
N HIS A 104 23.33 -0.59 -7.49
CA HIS A 104 22.23 -0.88 -8.40
C HIS A 104 21.30 0.33 -8.55
N ILE A 105 20.81 0.89 -7.43
CA ILE A 105 19.89 2.05 -7.44
C ILE A 105 20.53 3.26 -8.15
N TYR A 106 21.82 3.53 -7.91
CA TYR A 106 22.56 4.60 -8.57
C TYR A 106 22.70 4.36 -10.07
N THR A 107 22.95 3.11 -10.48
CA THR A 107 22.94 2.73 -11.89
C THR A 107 21.58 2.97 -12.54
N LEU A 108 20.48 2.71 -11.84
CA LEU A 108 19.14 3.00 -12.34
C LEU A 108 18.90 4.50 -12.53
N PHE A 109 19.43 5.36 -11.64
CA PHE A 109 19.35 6.81 -11.85
C PHE A 109 20.11 7.27 -13.10
N TYR A 110 21.27 6.68 -13.39
CA TYR A 110 21.97 6.93 -14.66
C TYR A 110 21.15 6.50 -15.88
N LEU A 111 20.49 5.34 -15.82
CA LEU A 111 19.60 4.88 -16.88
C LEU A 111 18.35 5.76 -17.03
N ALA A 112 17.80 6.27 -15.93
CA ALA A 112 16.72 7.25 -15.95
C ALA A 112 17.17 8.55 -16.61
N HIS A 113 18.34 9.05 -16.25
CA HIS A 113 18.92 10.26 -16.82
C HIS A 113 19.15 10.16 -18.34
N THR A 114 19.67 9.03 -18.81
CA THR A 114 20.13 8.86 -20.21
C THR A 114 19.08 8.25 -21.13
N ARG A 115 18.14 7.45 -20.60
CA ARG A 115 17.15 6.69 -21.40
C ARG A 115 15.70 6.93 -20.98
N GLY A 116 15.46 7.67 -19.89
CA GLY A 116 14.12 7.91 -19.37
C GLY A 116 13.46 6.68 -18.73
N ILE A 117 14.24 5.64 -18.41
CA ILE A 117 13.71 4.43 -17.76
C ILE A 117 13.42 4.75 -16.29
N PRO A 118 12.21 4.49 -15.76
CA PRO A 118 11.91 4.75 -14.35
C PRO A 118 12.83 3.94 -13.41
N VAL A 119 13.25 4.56 -12.29
CA VAL A 119 14.04 3.86 -11.27
C VAL A 119 13.18 2.81 -10.55
N ALA A 120 12.00 3.23 -10.08
CA ALA A 120 10.93 2.34 -9.64
C ALA A 120 9.84 2.32 -10.71
N ALA A 121 9.51 1.14 -11.23
CA ALA A 121 8.50 0.94 -12.26
C ALA A 121 7.40 -0.03 -11.76
N PRO A 122 6.15 0.12 -12.21
CA PRO A 122 5.10 -0.85 -11.90
C PRO A 122 5.45 -2.27 -12.39
N THR A 123 4.98 -3.30 -11.69
CA THR A 123 5.26 -4.72 -12.03
C THR A 123 4.87 -5.11 -13.45
N PHE A 124 3.82 -4.51 -14.03
CA PHE A 124 3.43 -4.79 -15.42
C PHE A 124 4.49 -4.39 -16.46
N PHE A 125 5.51 -3.61 -16.11
CA PHE A 125 6.64 -3.33 -17.00
C PHE A 125 7.42 -4.59 -17.35
N ALA A 126 7.44 -5.58 -16.46
CA ALA A 126 8.11 -6.85 -16.70
C ALA A 126 7.36 -7.75 -17.70
N ASP A 127 6.01 -7.66 -17.74
CA ASP A 127 5.19 -8.32 -18.75
C ASP A 127 3.93 -7.48 -19.07
N PRO A 128 4.02 -6.54 -20.04
CA PRO A 128 2.90 -5.64 -20.37
C PRO A 128 1.66 -6.35 -20.95
N LYS A 129 1.82 -7.62 -21.37
CA LYS A 129 0.76 -8.43 -21.97
C LYS A 129 -0.12 -9.12 -20.93
N ASP A 130 0.36 -9.27 -19.70
CA ASP A 130 -0.43 -9.83 -18.61
C ASP A 130 -1.28 -8.74 -17.93
N PRO A 131 -2.61 -8.74 -18.12
CA PRO A 131 -3.48 -7.73 -17.51
C PRO A 131 -3.56 -7.84 -15.99
N LEU A 132 -3.27 -9.02 -15.39
CA LEU A 132 -3.35 -9.23 -13.94
C LEU A 132 -2.31 -8.40 -13.19
N LEU A 133 -1.18 -8.10 -13.84
CA LEU A 133 -0.11 -7.30 -13.25
C LEU A 133 -0.47 -5.81 -13.11
N ARG A 134 -1.51 -5.32 -13.81
CA ARG A 134 -1.91 -3.90 -13.75
C ARG A 134 -2.65 -3.54 -12.46
N THR A 135 -3.25 -4.53 -11.80
CA THR A 135 -3.95 -4.37 -10.52
C THR A 135 -3.10 -4.79 -9.34
N ASN A 136 -1.80 -5.06 -9.55
CA ASN A 136 -0.92 -5.49 -8.48
C ASN A 136 -0.42 -4.26 -7.69
N GLU A 137 -0.78 -4.18 -6.41
CA GLU A 137 -0.56 -3.01 -5.54
C GLU A 137 0.40 -3.32 -4.37
N ASN A 138 1.12 -4.44 -4.46
CA ASN A 138 2.02 -4.91 -3.42
C ASN A 138 3.41 -5.27 -3.97
N SER A 139 3.72 -4.78 -5.18
CA SER A 139 5.00 -5.02 -5.81
C SER A 139 5.36 -3.97 -6.86
N PHE A 140 6.67 -3.77 -7.03
CA PHE A 140 7.23 -2.92 -8.06
C PHE A 140 8.61 -3.41 -8.49
N MET A 141 9.08 -2.90 -9.62
CA MET A 141 10.37 -3.20 -10.21
C MET A 141 11.40 -2.13 -9.87
N LEU A 142 12.58 -2.55 -9.41
CA LEU A 142 13.82 -1.76 -9.38
C LEU A 142 14.75 -2.31 -10.46
N GLY A 143 14.56 -1.86 -11.70
CA GLY A 143 15.21 -2.48 -12.86
C GLY A 143 14.76 -3.96 -13.01
N PRO A 144 15.66 -4.96 -13.00
CA PRO A 144 15.30 -6.37 -13.07
C PRO A 144 14.97 -7.01 -11.71
N LEU A 145 15.02 -6.23 -10.62
CA LEU A 145 14.69 -6.70 -9.27
C LEU A 145 13.20 -6.44 -9.00
N LEU A 146 12.41 -7.50 -8.80
CA LEU A 146 11.04 -7.40 -8.31
C LEU A 146 11.04 -7.36 -6.78
N VAL A 147 10.45 -6.30 -6.25
CA VAL A 147 10.26 -6.07 -4.81
C VAL A 147 8.79 -6.34 -4.49
N TYR A 148 8.54 -7.20 -3.51
CA TYR A 148 7.19 -7.58 -3.08
C TYR A 148 7.03 -7.28 -1.59
N ALA A 149 6.03 -6.52 -1.16
CA ALA A 149 5.89 -6.10 0.23
C ALA A 149 4.48 -6.35 0.77
N SER A 150 4.34 -6.48 2.10
CA SER A 150 3.03 -6.78 2.69
C SER A 150 2.13 -5.58 2.95
N THR A 151 1.09 -5.58 2.12
CA THR A 151 -0.27 -5.02 2.25
C THR A 151 -0.84 -4.69 3.62
N LEU A 152 -0.82 -5.73 4.42
CA LEU A 152 -1.99 -6.12 5.19
C LEU A 152 -1.61 -6.21 6.65
N PRO A 153 -2.33 -5.60 7.61
CA PRO A 153 -1.91 -5.46 9.00
C PRO A 153 -1.50 -6.78 9.67
N ASP A 154 -2.17 -7.86 9.28
CA ASP A 154 -2.14 -9.19 9.88
C ASP A 154 -1.23 -10.17 9.13
N GLN A 155 -0.83 -9.89 7.88
CA GLN A 155 -0.05 -10.82 7.06
C GLN A 155 1.37 -10.32 6.81
N GLY A 156 2.35 -11.20 6.87
CA GLY A 156 3.74 -10.93 6.44
C GLY A 156 3.93 -11.14 4.94
N ALA A 157 5.04 -10.66 4.39
CA ALA A 157 5.36 -10.86 2.97
C ALA A 157 5.53 -12.35 2.61
N ASP A 158 5.95 -13.18 3.56
CA ASP A 158 6.06 -14.63 3.42
C ASP A 158 4.70 -15.35 3.29
N GLN A 159 3.62 -14.70 3.70
CA GLN A 159 2.26 -15.26 3.71
C GLN A 159 1.44 -14.84 2.48
N LEU A 160 1.94 -13.89 1.69
CA LEU A 160 1.24 -13.40 0.50
C LEU A 160 1.43 -14.36 -0.68
N ALA A 161 0.36 -14.50 -1.46
CA ALA A 161 0.46 -15.11 -2.78
C ALA A 161 1.12 -14.11 -3.75
N HIS A 162 2.36 -14.38 -4.15
CA HIS A 162 3.09 -13.54 -5.08
C HIS A 162 2.72 -13.85 -6.53
N THR A 163 2.12 -12.89 -7.23
CA THR A 163 1.87 -12.98 -8.67
C THR A 163 3.13 -12.56 -9.41
N LEU A 164 3.88 -13.55 -9.92
CA LEU A 164 5.12 -13.31 -10.65
C LEU A 164 4.85 -13.13 -12.15
N PRO A 165 5.51 -12.17 -12.83
CA PRO A 165 5.43 -12.04 -14.29
C PRO A 165 5.90 -13.31 -15.00
N LYS A 166 5.56 -13.46 -16.29
CA LYS A 166 6.06 -14.57 -17.09
C LYS A 166 7.59 -14.58 -17.15
N GLY A 167 8.19 -15.76 -16.99
CA GLY A 167 9.63 -15.96 -17.07
C GLY A 167 10.20 -16.63 -15.81
N ILE A 168 11.51 -16.55 -15.64
CA ILE A 168 12.21 -17.06 -14.45
C ILE A 168 12.41 -15.91 -13.46
N TRP A 169 12.04 -16.17 -12.21
CA TRP A 169 12.20 -15.24 -11.09
C TRP A 169 12.80 -16.00 -9.91
N LEU A 170 14.03 -15.65 -9.54
CA LEU A 170 14.77 -16.34 -8.49
C LEU A 170 14.72 -15.52 -7.19
N SER A 171 14.12 -16.11 -6.15
CA SER A 171 14.04 -15.49 -4.83
C SER A 171 15.40 -15.51 -4.12
N PHE A 172 15.73 -14.43 -3.40
CA PHE A 172 16.93 -14.34 -2.56
C PHE A 172 16.71 -13.40 -1.36
N ASP A 173 17.61 -13.44 -0.38
CA ASP A 173 17.73 -12.50 0.73
C ASP A 173 19.22 -12.17 0.98
N PHE A 174 19.52 -11.22 1.87
CA PHE A 174 20.90 -10.93 2.30
C PHE A 174 21.16 -11.50 3.70
N ASP A 175 20.66 -12.71 3.95
CA ASP A 175 20.61 -13.35 5.26
C ASP A 175 19.82 -12.57 6.32
N ASP A 176 18.84 -11.79 5.86
CA ASP A 176 18.08 -10.82 6.65
C ASP A 176 16.57 -10.97 6.48
N SER A 177 16.10 -12.18 6.14
CA SER A 177 14.68 -12.47 5.97
C SER A 177 13.89 -12.10 7.23
N HIS A 178 12.81 -11.32 7.04
CA HIS A 178 11.86 -10.92 8.07
C HIS A 178 10.46 -10.79 7.47
N PRO A 179 9.36 -11.19 8.15
CA PRO A 179 7.99 -11.09 7.64
C PRO A 179 7.55 -9.66 7.27
N ASP A 180 8.10 -8.67 7.97
CA ASP A 180 7.82 -7.24 7.78
C ASP A 180 8.76 -6.56 6.77
N LEU A 181 9.71 -7.30 6.16
CA LEU A 181 10.57 -6.80 5.08
C LEU A 181 10.09 -7.29 3.72
N PRO A 182 10.40 -6.57 2.62
CA PRO A 182 10.03 -7.02 1.28
C PRO A 182 10.70 -8.34 0.88
N ALA A 183 9.99 -9.17 0.14
CA ALA A 183 10.56 -10.30 -0.59
C ALA A 183 11.18 -9.82 -1.91
N PHE A 184 12.32 -10.40 -2.28
CA PHE A 184 13.05 -10.06 -3.49
C PHE A 184 13.07 -11.21 -4.48
N TYR A 185 12.87 -10.89 -5.76
CA TYR A 185 13.02 -11.80 -6.88
C TYR A 185 13.84 -11.16 -7.98
N LEU A 186 14.93 -11.81 -8.38
CA LEU A 186 15.73 -11.36 -9.52
C LEU A 186 15.23 -12.03 -10.81
N GLN A 187 14.98 -11.21 -11.83
CA GLN A 187 14.59 -11.69 -13.16
C GLN A 187 15.73 -12.50 -13.80
N GLY A 188 15.42 -13.71 -14.29
CA GLY A 188 16.36 -14.52 -15.06
C GLY A 188 16.86 -13.77 -16.30
N GLY A 189 18.15 -13.91 -16.60
CA GLY A 189 18.83 -13.12 -17.63
C GLY A 189 19.52 -11.86 -17.11
N SER A 190 19.52 -11.62 -15.80
CA SER A 190 19.97 -10.35 -15.21
C SER A 190 21.14 -10.50 -14.25
N ILE A 191 21.96 -9.45 -14.19
CA ILE A 191 22.99 -9.27 -13.16
C ILE A 191 22.73 -7.93 -12.47
N ILE A 192 22.75 -7.90 -11.14
CA ILE A 192 22.69 -6.65 -10.36
C ILE A 192 23.93 -6.49 -9.48
N PRO A 193 24.55 -5.29 -9.45
CA PRO A 193 25.65 -5.01 -8.54
C PRO A 193 25.15 -4.64 -7.15
N PHE A 194 25.88 -5.06 -6.12
CA PHE A 194 25.65 -4.63 -4.75
C PHE A 194 26.99 -4.51 -4.00
N GLY A 195 27.01 -3.68 -2.96
CA GLY A 195 28.22 -3.36 -2.20
C GLY A 195 28.10 -3.65 -0.70
N PRO A 196 29.13 -3.29 0.07
CA PRO A 196 29.10 -3.32 1.52
C PRO A 196 27.99 -2.41 2.10
N PRO A 197 27.44 -2.72 3.28
CA PRO A 197 26.48 -1.85 3.95
C PRO A 197 27.20 -0.69 4.65
N TYR A 198 27.35 0.44 3.96
CA TYR A 198 27.89 1.68 4.52
C TYR A 198 26.90 2.40 5.44
N GLN A 199 27.39 3.31 6.28
CA GLN A 199 26.55 4.20 7.10
C GLN A 199 26.06 5.41 6.29
N HIS A 200 26.88 5.89 5.36
CA HIS A 200 26.55 6.94 4.40
C HIS A 200 27.37 6.79 3.12
N VAL A 201 26.92 7.41 2.02
CA VAL A 201 27.54 7.23 0.69
C VAL A 201 29.01 7.68 0.62
N GLY A 202 29.42 8.64 1.46
CA GLY A 202 30.82 9.10 1.52
C GLY A 202 31.82 8.13 2.14
N GLU A 203 31.39 7.00 2.74
CA GLU A 203 32.32 5.96 3.20
C GLU A 203 32.81 5.06 2.06
N ALA A 204 32.09 5.03 0.94
CA ALA A 204 32.38 4.15 -0.17
C ALA A 204 33.68 4.55 -0.86
N ASN A 205 34.57 3.58 -1.08
CA ASN A 205 35.78 3.74 -1.86
C ASN A 205 35.71 2.91 -3.14
N LEU A 206 36.29 3.41 -4.23
CA LEU A 206 36.33 2.71 -5.51
C LEU A 206 37.04 1.34 -5.44
N THR A 207 37.92 1.16 -4.46
CA THR A 207 38.68 -0.09 -4.23
C THR A 207 37.96 -1.09 -3.33
N ASP A 208 36.79 -0.73 -2.79
CA ASP A 208 36.01 -1.64 -1.95
C ASP A 208 35.50 -2.84 -2.76
N ASP A 209 35.19 -3.93 -2.06
CA ASP A 209 34.70 -5.15 -2.70
C ASP A 209 33.38 -4.89 -3.43
N LEU A 210 33.30 -5.33 -4.69
CA LEU A 210 32.07 -5.33 -5.47
C LEU A 210 31.47 -6.73 -5.47
N SER A 211 30.16 -6.83 -5.27
CA SER A 211 29.44 -8.07 -5.46
C SER A 211 28.47 -8.01 -6.65
N LEU A 212 28.35 -9.11 -7.40
CA LEU A 212 27.41 -9.27 -8.51
C LEU A 212 26.48 -10.43 -8.20
N LEU A 213 25.17 -10.16 -8.16
CA LEU A 213 24.15 -11.20 -8.08
C LEU A 213 23.69 -11.57 -9.49
N VAL A 214 23.81 -12.84 -9.85
CA VAL A 214 23.60 -13.36 -11.21
C VAL A 214 22.42 -14.32 -11.22
N ALA A 215 21.43 -14.06 -12.08
CA ALA A 215 20.36 -14.99 -12.41
C ALA A 215 20.40 -15.32 -13.91
N LEU A 216 20.71 -16.57 -14.26
CA LEU A 216 20.69 -17.02 -15.66
C LEU A 216 19.27 -17.10 -16.21
N ASP A 217 19.14 -16.93 -17.52
CA ASP A 217 17.87 -17.05 -18.25
C ASP A 217 17.37 -18.51 -18.37
N GLU A 218 16.25 -18.67 -19.09
CA GLU A 218 15.58 -19.96 -19.29
C GLU A 218 16.37 -21.00 -20.11
N HIS A 219 17.47 -20.59 -20.73
CA HIS A 219 18.37 -21.49 -21.45
C HIS A 219 19.51 -22.00 -20.57
N GLY A 220 19.63 -21.51 -19.33
CA GLY A 220 20.53 -22.03 -18.29
C GLY A 220 19.99 -23.25 -17.56
N LYS A 221 19.06 -24.00 -18.17
CA LYS A 221 18.28 -25.06 -17.51
C LYS A 221 19.11 -26.30 -17.14
N TYR A 222 19.81 -26.20 -16.02
CA TYR A 222 19.63 -27.11 -14.87
C TYR A 222 18.58 -26.55 -13.87
N LEU A 223 18.24 -25.27 -13.97
CA LEU A 223 17.61 -24.45 -12.92
C LEU A 223 16.06 -24.53 -12.81
N ALA A 224 15.37 -25.13 -13.78
CA ALA A 224 13.89 -25.20 -13.79
C ALA A 224 13.32 -26.63 -13.74
N ALA A 225 14.15 -27.67 -13.92
CA ALA A 225 13.66 -29.05 -13.94
C ALA A 225 13.18 -29.53 -12.55
N ILE A 226 13.67 -28.91 -11.47
CA ILE A 226 13.19 -29.16 -10.10
C ILE A 226 11.83 -28.45 -9.84
N GLN A 227 11.41 -27.51 -10.70
CA GLN A 227 10.17 -26.75 -10.49
C GLN A 227 8.91 -27.49 -10.94
N ASN A 228 9.04 -28.49 -11.82
CA ASN A 228 7.94 -29.35 -12.25
C ASN A 228 8.21 -30.79 -11.80
N HIS A 229 7.99 -31.09 -10.51
CA HIS A 229 7.45 -32.41 -10.20
C HIS A 229 6.20 -32.58 -11.06
N LEU A 230 6.24 -33.52 -12.02
CA LEU A 230 5.12 -33.91 -12.88
C LEU A 230 3.82 -34.05 -12.06
N LYS A 231 3.00 -33.00 -11.99
CA LYS A 231 1.55 -33.15 -11.93
C LYS A 231 1.05 -33.17 -13.37
N MET A 232 1.26 -34.31 -14.02
CA MET A 232 0.58 -34.59 -15.27
C MET A 232 -0.90 -34.82 -14.91
N HIS A 233 -1.72 -33.78 -15.07
CA HIS A 233 -3.18 -33.92 -15.06
C HIS A 233 -3.56 -34.78 -16.27
N LEU A 234 -3.69 -36.10 -16.06
CA LEU A 234 -4.36 -36.98 -17.00
C LEU A 234 -5.87 -36.66 -16.93
N ASN A 235 -6.33 -35.79 -17.84
CA ASN A 235 -7.76 -35.58 -18.07
C ASN A 235 -8.34 -36.86 -18.69
N PHE A 236 -8.94 -37.73 -17.88
CA PHE A 236 -9.81 -38.77 -18.41
C PHE A 236 -11.15 -38.15 -18.80
N GLN A 237 -11.38 -37.96 -20.09
CA GLN A 237 -12.73 -37.77 -20.60
C GLN A 237 -13.47 -39.12 -20.52
N ARG A 238 -14.19 -39.29 -19.40
CA ARG A 238 -15.40 -40.12 -19.23
C ARG A 238 -15.30 -41.58 -19.70
N ALA A 239 -14.97 -42.48 -18.77
CA ALA A 239 -15.41 -43.88 -18.83
C ALA A 239 -16.50 -44.06 -17.77
N GLU A 240 -17.76 -44.15 -18.19
CA GLU A 240 -18.84 -44.62 -17.33
C GLU A 240 -18.63 -46.11 -17.08
N LEU A 241 -18.43 -46.51 -15.82
CA LEU A 241 -18.61 -47.90 -15.40
C LEU A 241 -19.05 -47.97 -13.93
N ILE A 242 -20.05 -48.84 -13.75
CA ILE A 242 -20.98 -48.97 -12.64
C ILE A 242 -20.38 -49.87 -11.55
N LYS A 243 -20.66 -49.53 -10.28
CA LYS A 243 -20.56 -50.33 -9.03
C LYS A 243 -19.54 -51.48 -9.00
N ASP A 244 -18.41 -51.23 -8.36
CA ASP A 244 -17.85 -51.96 -7.21
C ASP A 244 -16.36 -51.61 -7.04
N SER A 245 -15.84 -51.72 -5.83
CA SER A 245 -14.54 -51.19 -5.40
C SER A 245 -13.34 -51.77 -6.18
N PHE A 246 -12.79 -51.01 -7.13
CA PHE A 246 -11.52 -51.35 -7.80
C PHE A 246 -10.35 -50.55 -7.21
N HIS A 247 -9.22 -51.22 -6.99
CA HIS A 247 -7.93 -50.56 -6.73
C HIS A 247 -7.12 -50.49 -8.02
N VAL A 248 -6.74 -49.28 -8.43
CA VAL A 248 -5.83 -49.04 -9.55
C VAL A 248 -4.45 -48.74 -9.00
N VAL A 249 -3.45 -49.55 -9.37
CA VAL A 249 -2.04 -49.30 -9.02
C VAL A 249 -1.32 -48.80 -10.27
N LEU A 250 -0.79 -47.58 -10.18
CA LEU A 250 0.04 -46.96 -11.22
C LEU A 250 1.51 -47.10 -10.83
N GLN A 251 2.30 -47.80 -11.64
CA GLN A 251 3.73 -47.96 -11.43
C GLN A 251 4.51 -47.34 -12.60
N VAL A 252 5.35 -46.34 -12.31
CA VAL A 252 6.22 -45.69 -13.30
C VAL A 252 7.63 -46.25 -13.13
N HIS A 253 8.19 -46.79 -14.20
CA HIS A 253 9.58 -47.25 -14.26
C HIS A 253 10.37 -46.31 -15.17
N VAL A 254 11.45 -45.71 -14.66
CA VAL A 254 12.33 -44.81 -15.45
C VAL A 254 13.69 -45.48 -15.60
N ARG A 255 14.19 -45.60 -16.85
CA ARG A 255 15.55 -46.06 -17.15
C ARG A 255 16.19 -45.22 -18.24
N ALA A 256 17.36 -44.67 -17.95
CA ALA A 256 18.17 -43.83 -18.82
C ALA A 256 17.38 -42.64 -19.43
N ASN A 257 16.77 -42.84 -20.60
CA ASN A 257 16.08 -41.82 -21.40
C ASN A 257 14.62 -42.20 -21.78
N GLU A 258 14.06 -43.26 -21.17
CA GLU A 258 12.69 -43.69 -21.41
C GLU A 258 11.94 -43.88 -20.08
N ALA A 259 10.67 -43.47 -20.05
CA ALA A 259 9.75 -43.70 -18.94
C ALA A 259 8.64 -44.65 -19.40
N HIS A 260 8.44 -45.74 -18.67
CA HIS A 260 7.42 -46.74 -18.90
C HIS A 260 6.33 -46.63 -17.81
N LEU A 261 5.09 -46.39 -18.21
CA LEU A 261 3.94 -46.40 -17.31
C LEU A 261 3.24 -47.76 -17.40
N GLU A 262 3.21 -48.50 -16.30
CA GLU A 262 2.44 -49.73 -16.17
C GLU A 262 1.19 -49.48 -15.32
N VAL A 263 0.02 -49.81 -15.85
CA VAL A 263 -1.27 -49.69 -15.14
C VAL A 263 -1.78 -51.10 -14.87
N ARG A 264 -1.95 -51.47 -13.60
CA ARG A 264 -2.55 -52.75 -13.21
C ARG A 264 -3.89 -52.52 -12.53
N PHE A 265 -4.89 -53.26 -12.98
CA PHE A 265 -6.20 -53.36 -12.36
C PHE A 265 -6.27 -54.66 -11.56
N SER A 266 -6.70 -54.61 -10.30
CA SER A 266 -6.98 -55.82 -9.52
C SER A 266 -8.39 -55.77 -8.92
N GLY A 267 -9.17 -56.83 -9.17
CA GLY A 267 -10.50 -57.07 -8.60
C GLY A 267 -10.80 -58.57 -8.60
N SER A 268 -11.65 -59.02 -7.68
CA SER A 268 -11.84 -60.44 -7.31
C SER A 268 -12.49 -61.34 -8.39
N ASN A 269 -12.70 -60.87 -9.63
CA ASN A 269 -13.30 -61.68 -10.70
C ASN A 269 -12.93 -61.28 -12.14
N LEU A 270 -11.74 -60.71 -12.38
CA LEU A 270 -11.27 -60.40 -13.75
C LEU A 270 -10.05 -61.25 -14.13
N GLN A 271 -10.19 -62.05 -15.19
CA GLN A 271 -9.05 -62.49 -16.00
C GLN A 271 -8.42 -61.25 -16.63
N VAL A 272 -7.09 -61.17 -16.60
CA VAL A 272 -6.29 -60.07 -17.16
C VAL A 272 -6.62 -59.92 -18.64
N ILE A 273 -7.33 -58.85 -19.00
CA ILE A 273 -7.56 -58.46 -20.40
C ILE A 273 -6.76 -57.18 -20.64
N ASP A 274 -5.77 -57.32 -21.51
CA ASP A 274 -4.97 -56.32 -22.21
C ASP A 274 -4.05 -55.38 -21.42
N THR A 275 -2.75 -55.57 -21.65
CA THR A 275 -1.70 -54.59 -21.37
C THR A 275 -1.70 -53.54 -22.49
N LEU A 276 -2.29 -52.37 -22.25
CA LEU A 276 -2.19 -51.23 -23.18
C LEU A 276 -0.82 -50.56 -23.02
N GLN A 277 0.11 -50.84 -23.94
CA GLN A 277 1.42 -50.20 -24.00
C GLN A 277 1.35 -48.90 -24.82
N TRP A 278 1.59 -47.75 -24.17
CA TRP A 278 1.77 -46.46 -24.84
C TRP A 278 3.24 -46.05 -24.76
N TRP A 279 3.86 -45.84 -25.91
CA TRP A 279 5.21 -45.28 -26.00
C TRP A 279 5.13 -43.75 -25.99
N LEU A 280 5.42 -43.11 -24.84
CA LEU A 280 5.65 -41.67 -24.82
C LEU A 280 7.15 -41.43 -25.12
N ARG A 281 7.47 -40.91 -26.31
CA ARG A 281 8.81 -40.37 -26.59
C ARG A 281 9.00 -39.09 -25.77
N VAL A 282 9.44 -39.22 -24.52
CA VAL A 282 10.02 -38.10 -23.77
C VAL A 282 11.43 -37.91 -24.31
N GLY A 283 11.55 -37.12 -25.38
CA GLY A 283 12.86 -36.67 -25.83
C GLY A 283 13.48 -35.79 -24.75
N VAL A 284 14.40 -36.34 -23.96
CA VAL A 284 15.36 -35.53 -23.19
C VAL A 284 16.26 -34.84 -24.22
N LEU A 285 15.82 -33.68 -24.68
CA LEU A 285 16.67 -32.77 -25.43
C LEU A 285 17.73 -32.27 -24.44
N MET A 286 18.90 -32.94 -24.38
CA MET A 286 20.13 -32.29 -23.92
C MET A 286 20.50 -31.21 -24.94
N VAL A 287 19.75 -30.10 -24.91
CA VAL A 287 20.25 -28.84 -25.43
C VAL A 287 21.35 -28.46 -24.46
N ALA A 288 22.60 -28.37 -24.94
CA ALA A 288 23.68 -27.79 -24.16
C ALA A 288 23.16 -26.48 -23.56
N ALA A 289 23.03 -26.41 -22.24
CA ALA A 289 22.45 -25.26 -21.57
C ALA A 289 23.33 -24.04 -21.89
N ARG A 290 22.73 -23.00 -22.46
CA ARG A 290 23.39 -21.75 -22.88
C ARG A 290 22.82 -20.59 -22.10
N GLY A 291 22.70 -20.76 -20.78
CA GLY A 291 22.19 -19.73 -19.90
C GLY A 291 22.99 -18.46 -20.03
N LYS A 292 22.31 -17.32 -20.15
CA LYS A 292 22.95 -16.01 -20.18
C LYS A 292 22.40 -15.10 -19.11
N ALA A 293 23.21 -14.15 -18.68
CA ALA A 293 22.76 -13.00 -17.91
C ALA A 293 23.56 -11.75 -18.27
N LYS A 294 22.96 -10.58 -18.12
CA LYS A 294 23.61 -9.29 -18.38
C LYS A 294 23.23 -8.28 -17.31
N GLY A 295 24.18 -7.44 -16.92
CA GLY A 295 23.94 -6.31 -16.03
C GLY A 295 24.89 -5.17 -16.30
N VAL A 296 24.60 -4.04 -15.66
CA VAL A 296 25.36 -2.81 -15.82
C VAL A 296 25.66 -2.24 -14.43
N LEU A 297 26.82 -1.62 -14.27
CA LEU A 297 27.22 -0.84 -13.12
C LEU A 297 27.70 0.53 -13.61
N PHE A 298 27.13 1.60 -13.07
CA PHE A 298 27.57 2.98 -13.29
C PHE A 298 28.22 3.53 -12.03
N GLU A 299 29.38 4.17 -12.20
CA GLU A 299 30.16 4.79 -11.14
C GLU A 299 30.69 6.14 -11.63
N ASP A 300 30.61 7.17 -10.79
CA ASP A 300 31.21 8.49 -11.02
C ASP A 300 31.55 9.12 -9.65
N ASN A 301 31.92 10.41 -9.64
CA ASN A 301 32.29 11.11 -8.42
C ASN A 301 31.14 11.20 -7.38
N GLY A 302 29.88 10.94 -7.75
CA GLY A 302 28.71 11.12 -6.90
C GLY A 302 28.33 12.58 -6.63
N ASP A 303 29.23 13.52 -6.94
CA ASP A 303 29.04 14.97 -6.81
C ASP A 303 29.65 15.70 -8.01
N GLY A 304 29.03 16.82 -8.39
CA GLY A 304 29.39 17.62 -9.56
C GLY A 304 28.84 17.12 -10.90
N TYR A 305 29.35 17.69 -12.00
CA TYR A 305 28.83 17.49 -13.36
C TYR A 305 29.83 16.84 -14.33
N GLU A 306 30.95 16.31 -13.85
CA GLU A 306 31.99 15.74 -14.72
C GLU A 306 31.51 14.51 -15.52
N TYR A 307 30.48 13.80 -15.03
CA TYR A 307 29.83 12.73 -15.78
C TYR A 307 29.30 13.21 -17.16
N THR A 308 28.92 14.49 -17.29
CA THR A 308 28.47 15.08 -18.57
C THR A 308 29.57 15.20 -19.62
N LYS A 309 30.84 15.18 -19.19
CA LYS A 309 32.03 15.23 -20.03
C LYS A 309 32.70 13.86 -20.18
N GLY A 310 32.06 12.80 -19.68
CA GLY A 310 32.62 11.45 -19.70
C GLY A 310 33.36 11.04 -18.43
N GLY A 311 33.38 11.86 -17.37
CA GLY A 311 34.03 11.57 -16.08
C GLY A 311 33.28 10.53 -15.24
N TYR A 312 33.09 9.34 -15.78
CA TYR A 312 32.41 8.19 -15.17
C TYR A 312 33.01 6.87 -15.68
N LEU A 313 32.61 5.75 -15.06
CA LEU A 313 32.83 4.38 -15.50
C LEU A 313 31.49 3.66 -15.62
N LEU A 314 31.12 3.21 -16.83
CA LEU A 314 29.98 2.35 -17.07
C LEU A 314 30.45 0.98 -17.50
N THR A 315 30.25 -0.03 -16.66
CA THR A 315 30.67 -1.41 -16.91
C THR A 315 29.48 -2.28 -17.28
N THR A 316 29.56 -3.02 -18.38
CA THR A 316 28.58 -4.06 -18.74
C THR A 316 29.16 -5.45 -18.45
N TYR A 317 28.61 -6.13 -17.46
CA TYR A 317 28.93 -7.52 -17.15
C TYR A 317 28.02 -8.49 -17.91
N VAL A 318 28.59 -9.61 -18.33
CA VAL A 318 27.86 -10.75 -18.89
C VAL A 318 28.26 -12.02 -18.19
N ALA A 319 27.29 -12.90 -17.96
CA ALA A 319 27.50 -14.27 -17.51
C ALA A 319 27.02 -15.21 -18.61
N GLU A 320 27.84 -16.18 -19.01
CA GLU A 320 27.51 -17.16 -20.04
C GLU A 320 27.86 -18.55 -19.53
N LEU A 321 26.87 -19.46 -19.55
CA LEU A 321 27.05 -20.87 -19.23
C LEU A 321 27.60 -21.59 -20.47
N GLU A 322 28.78 -22.18 -20.31
CA GLU A 322 29.43 -23.01 -21.30
C GLU A 322 29.72 -24.38 -20.68
N SER A 323 29.05 -25.41 -21.20
CA SER A 323 29.06 -26.77 -20.64
C SER A 323 28.58 -26.79 -19.18
N SER A 324 29.51 -26.75 -18.21
CA SER A 324 29.24 -26.77 -16.76
C SER A 324 29.92 -25.61 -16.03
N VAL A 325 30.39 -24.59 -16.74
CA VAL A 325 31.08 -23.44 -16.16
C VAL A 325 30.37 -22.17 -16.58
N VAL A 326 30.03 -21.33 -15.61
CA VAL A 326 29.53 -19.98 -15.85
C VAL A 326 30.72 -19.04 -15.86
N ASN A 327 30.98 -18.43 -17.03
CA ASN A 327 32.00 -17.41 -17.18
C ASN A 327 31.36 -16.03 -16.98
N VAL A 328 31.82 -15.29 -15.97
CA VAL A 328 31.43 -13.90 -15.72
C VAL A 328 32.56 -12.99 -16.14
N ARG A 329 32.26 -12.03 -17.03
CA ARG A 329 33.27 -11.14 -17.61
C ARG A 329 32.71 -9.75 -17.93
N VAL A 330 33.61 -8.79 -18.07
CA VAL A 330 33.29 -7.48 -18.65
C VAL A 330 33.18 -7.62 -20.17
N SER A 331 32.05 -7.18 -20.74
CA SER A 331 31.80 -7.18 -22.18
C SER A 331 32.01 -5.82 -22.83
N LYS A 332 31.74 -4.75 -22.09
CA LYS A 332 31.85 -3.36 -22.56
C LYS A 332 32.17 -2.45 -21.38
N THR A 333 32.99 -1.44 -21.63
CA THR A 333 33.26 -0.32 -20.71
C THR A 333 33.06 0.99 -21.47
N GLU A 334 32.48 1.99 -20.81
CA GLU A 334 32.29 3.35 -21.35
C GLU A 334 32.65 4.39 -20.28
N GLY A 335 33.01 5.59 -20.71
CA GLY A 335 33.49 6.67 -19.84
C GLY A 335 35.02 6.73 -19.76
N ALA A 336 35.52 7.78 -19.10
CA ALA A 336 36.94 8.13 -19.03
C ALA A 336 37.62 7.67 -17.73
N TRP A 337 36.85 7.19 -16.74
CA TRP A 337 37.44 6.65 -15.52
C TRP A 337 38.17 5.33 -15.78
N GLU A 338 39.33 5.18 -15.16
CA GLU A 338 40.04 3.91 -15.13
C GLU A 338 39.33 2.94 -14.18
N ARG A 339 39.26 1.67 -14.57
CA ARG A 339 38.66 0.62 -13.73
C ARG A 339 39.50 0.44 -12.46
N PRO A 340 38.90 0.53 -11.26
CA PRO A 340 39.62 0.26 -10.02
C PRO A 340 39.98 -1.22 -9.92
N ARG A 341 41.16 -1.50 -9.36
CA ARG A 341 41.54 -2.87 -9.03
C ARG A 341 40.98 -3.22 -7.65
N ARG A 342 39.88 -3.95 -7.63
CA ARG A 342 39.16 -4.40 -6.43
C ARG A 342 38.80 -5.87 -6.52
N ARG A 343 38.43 -6.47 -5.38
CA ARG A 343 37.90 -7.84 -5.37
C ARG A 343 36.48 -7.85 -5.91
N LEU A 344 36.15 -8.89 -6.65
CA LEU A 344 34.84 -9.17 -7.21
C LEU A 344 34.30 -10.45 -6.60
N HIS A 345 33.12 -10.37 -5.99
CA HIS A 345 32.37 -11.51 -5.49
C HIS A 345 31.17 -11.78 -6.40
N VAL A 346 31.13 -12.93 -7.05
CA VAL A 346 30.02 -13.29 -7.93
C VAL A 346 29.17 -14.33 -7.24
N GLN A 347 27.89 -14.02 -7.05
CA GLN A 347 26.88 -14.90 -6.46
C GLN A 347 25.91 -15.36 -7.55
N LEU A 348 25.93 -16.64 -7.89
CA LEU A 348 25.04 -17.25 -8.87
C LEU A 348 23.82 -17.86 -8.17
N LEU A 349 22.63 -17.33 -8.47
CA LEU A 349 21.36 -17.83 -7.95
C LEU A 349 20.98 -19.17 -8.62
N LEU A 350 20.75 -20.19 -7.79
CA LEU A 350 20.27 -21.50 -8.21
C LEU A 350 18.75 -21.68 -7.99
N GLY A 351 18.13 -20.79 -7.21
CA GLY A 351 16.71 -20.76 -6.91
C GLY A 351 16.38 -21.09 -5.45
N LYS A 352 15.22 -20.61 -4.97
CA LYS A 352 14.77 -20.75 -3.56
C LYS A 352 15.86 -20.31 -2.55
N GLY A 353 16.56 -19.22 -2.87
CA GLY A 353 17.64 -18.64 -2.05
C GLY A 353 18.98 -19.37 -2.13
N ALA A 354 19.09 -20.51 -2.83
CA ALA A 354 20.37 -21.19 -2.98
C ALA A 354 21.30 -20.42 -3.91
N VAL A 355 22.57 -20.35 -3.53
CA VAL A 355 23.62 -19.59 -4.21
C VAL A 355 24.87 -20.45 -4.30
N VAL A 356 25.59 -20.35 -5.41
CA VAL A 356 27.01 -20.72 -5.49
C VAL A 356 27.79 -19.46 -5.80
N ASP A 357 28.89 -19.26 -5.09
CA ASP A 357 29.70 -18.06 -5.24
C ASP A 357 31.16 -18.35 -5.57
N ALA A 358 31.84 -17.31 -6.06
CA ALA A 358 33.28 -17.31 -6.22
C ALA A 358 33.83 -15.88 -6.12
N TRP A 359 35.12 -15.79 -5.77
CA TRP A 359 35.86 -14.54 -5.65
C TRP A 359 36.91 -14.42 -6.74
N GLY A 360 37.15 -13.20 -7.21
CA GLY A 360 38.19 -12.86 -8.17
C GLY A 360 38.50 -11.37 -8.19
N THR A 361 38.99 -10.87 -9.33
CA THR A 361 39.33 -9.45 -9.52
C THR A 361 38.36 -8.81 -10.50
N ASP A 362 37.87 -7.59 -10.21
CA ASP A 362 37.04 -6.84 -11.14
C ASP A 362 37.79 -6.55 -12.46
N GLY A 363 37.16 -6.88 -13.59
CA GLY A 363 37.73 -6.76 -14.94
C GLY A 363 38.31 -8.06 -15.51
N GLU A 364 38.65 -9.04 -14.66
CA GLU A 364 39.11 -10.36 -15.09
C GLU A 364 37.93 -11.31 -15.36
N VAL A 365 38.19 -12.41 -16.06
CA VAL A 365 37.17 -13.47 -16.25
C VAL A 365 37.13 -14.32 -14.99
N LEU A 366 35.96 -14.41 -14.38
CA LEU A 366 35.69 -15.25 -13.22
C LEU A 366 34.86 -16.46 -13.63
N GLN A 367 35.25 -17.64 -13.15
CA GLN A 367 34.60 -18.90 -13.49
C GLN A 367 33.91 -19.50 -12.26
N ILE A 368 32.65 -19.88 -12.42
CA ILE A 368 31.89 -20.63 -11.42
C ILE A 368 31.55 -21.98 -12.01
N VAL A 369 32.02 -23.05 -11.36
CA VAL A 369 31.66 -24.42 -11.74
C VAL A 369 30.24 -24.69 -11.24
N MET A 370 29.36 -25.12 -12.14
CA MET A 370 28.02 -25.53 -11.79
C MET A 370 28.06 -26.81 -10.95
N PRO A 371 27.37 -26.87 -9.81
CA PRO A 371 27.28 -28.08 -9.02
C PRO A 371 26.52 -29.18 -9.78
N SER A 372 26.77 -30.43 -9.42
CA SER A 372 25.98 -31.57 -9.88
C SER A 372 24.50 -31.45 -9.46
N GLU A 373 23.61 -32.24 -10.06
CA GLU A 373 22.17 -32.21 -9.69
C GLU A 373 21.93 -32.54 -8.22
N GLU A 374 22.69 -33.50 -7.68
CA GLU A 374 22.58 -33.92 -6.28
C GLU A 374 23.02 -32.79 -5.33
N GLU A 375 24.18 -32.19 -5.60
CA GLU A 375 24.68 -31.03 -4.86
C GLU A 375 23.72 -29.84 -4.94
N MET A 376 23.18 -29.56 -6.12
CA MET A 376 22.20 -28.49 -6.32
C MET A 376 20.93 -28.73 -5.50
N SER A 377 20.40 -29.96 -5.51
CA SER A 377 19.24 -30.34 -4.70
C SER A 377 19.51 -30.17 -3.21
N ASN A 378 20.71 -30.57 -2.74
CA ASN A 378 21.13 -30.40 -1.36
C ASN A 378 21.23 -28.92 -0.97
N LEU A 379 21.88 -28.08 -1.79
CA LEU A 379 21.98 -26.64 -1.56
C LEU A 379 20.60 -25.96 -1.48
N VAL A 380 19.68 -26.32 -2.37
CA VAL A 380 18.29 -25.82 -2.35
C VAL A 380 17.55 -26.25 -1.09
N SER A 381 17.72 -27.51 -0.69
CA SER A 381 17.13 -28.04 0.54
C SER A 381 17.66 -27.34 1.79
N GLU A 382 18.97 -27.16 1.88
CA GLU A 382 19.64 -26.45 2.97
C GLU A 382 19.22 -24.98 3.04
N SER A 383 19.17 -24.29 1.90
CA SER A 383 18.69 -22.91 1.81
C SER A 383 17.26 -22.78 2.36
N LYS A 384 16.34 -23.63 1.91
CA LYS A 384 14.95 -23.65 2.41
C LYS A 384 14.89 -23.91 3.92
N LYS A 385 15.71 -24.82 4.43
CA LYS A 385 15.79 -25.12 5.86
C LYS A 385 16.29 -23.91 6.65
N LYS A 386 17.38 -23.27 6.20
CA LYS A 386 17.91 -22.04 6.81
C LYS A 386 16.88 -20.92 6.81
N TYR A 387 16.21 -20.68 5.68
CA TYR A 387 15.12 -19.70 5.58
C TYR A 387 14.01 -19.99 6.60
N LYS A 388 13.51 -21.23 6.64
CA LYS A 388 12.46 -21.64 7.57
C LYS A 388 12.88 -21.44 9.04
N THR A 389 14.09 -21.88 9.39
CA THR A 389 14.63 -21.70 10.76
C THR A 389 14.81 -20.24 11.13
N ARG A 390 15.20 -19.36 10.18
CA ARG A 390 15.23 -17.92 10.45
C ARG A 390 13.82 -17.40 10.73
N MET A 391 12.86 -17.68 9.84
CA MET A 391 11.47 -17.25 9.98
C MET A 391 10.84 -17.68 11.30
N GLU A 392 11.10 -18.90 11.76
CA GLU A 392 10.59 -19.42 13.03
C GLU A 392 11.21 -18.74 14.27
N ASN A 393 12.44 -18.22 14.15
CA ASN A 393 13.18 -17.58 15.25
C ASN A 393 13.12 -16.05 15.22
N VAL A 394 12.45 -15.44 14.24
CA VAL A 394 12.32 -13.99 14.15
C VAL A 394 11.50 -13.47 15.33
N LYS A 395 11.98 -12.40 15.96
CA LYS A 395 11.18 -11.61 16.90
C LYS A 395 10.21 -10.72 16.12
N HIS A 396 8.92 -10.99 16.27
CA HIS A 396 7.90 -10.17 15.63
C HIS A 396 7.75 -8.81 16.33
N ILE A 397 7.54 -7.75 15.54
CA ILE A 397 7.14 -6.47 16.09
C ILE A 397 5.79 -6.65 16.82
N PRO A 398 5.67 -6.26 18.09
CA PRO A 398 4.43 -6.40 18.84
C PRO A 398 3.26 -5.74 18.11
N ASN A 399 2.11 -6.43 18.03
CA ASN A 399 0.84 -5.82 17.62
C ASN A 399 0.35 -4.91 18.76
N LEU A 400 1.00 -3.77 18.95
CA LEU A 400 0.55 -2.71 19.86
C LEU A 400 -0.58 -1.93 19.19
N GLU A 401 -1.73 -2.58 19.00
CA GLU A 401 -3.02 -1.87 18.95
C GLU A 401 -3.58 -1.65 20.37
N LYS A 402 -2.92 -2.18 21.40
CA LYS A 402 -3.27 -1.97 22.81
C LYS A 402 -2.34 -0.96 23.46
N VAL A 403 -2.65 0.32 23.29
CA VAL A 403 -2.44 1.26 24.39
C VAL A 403 -3.47 0.89 25.44
N SER A 404 -3.01 0.57 26.64
CA SER A 404 -3.83 0.32 27.82
C SER A 404 -4.63 1.57 28.19
N GLY A 405 -5.79 1.73 27.57
CA GLY A 405 -6.93 2.51 28.07
C GLY A 405 -7.96 1.54 28.64
N ASP A 406 -8.64 1.94 29.70
CA ASP A 406 -9.47 1.11 30.57
C ASP A 406 -10.43 0.13 29.88
N LYS A 407 -10.71 -0.97 30.60
CA LYS A 407 -11.68 -2.02 30.28
C LYS A 407 -13.00 -1.45 29.71
N GLY A 408 -13.09 -1.41 28.39
CA GLY A 408 -14.32 -1.26 27.62
C GLY A 408 -14.50 -2.48 26.75
N VAL A 409 -15.69 -3.08 26.80
CA VAL A 409 -16.09 -4.27 26.05
C VAL A 409 -15.75 -4.11 24.57
N GLU A 410 -15.02 -5.08 24.00
CA GLU A 410 -14.72 -5.19 22.58
C GLU A 410 -16.04 -5.41 21.80
N LEU A 411 -16.70 -4.31 21.45
CA LEU A 411 -17.88 -4.32 20.60
C LEU A 411 -17.41 -4.51 19.16
N SER A 412 -18.03 -5.45 18.44
CA SER A 412 -17.78 -5.61 17.00
C SER A 412 -17.94 -4.25 16.30
N LYS A 413 -16.99 -3.90 15.43
CA LYS A 413 -16.98 -2.66 14.64
C LYS A 413 -18.12 -2.67 13.60
N THR A 414 -19.36 -2.63 14.08
CA THR A 414 -20.60 -2.61 13.30
C THR A 414 -21.17 -1.20 13.32
N PRO A 415 -21.52 -0.61 12.16
CA PRO A 415 -22.05 0.76 12.14
C PRO A 415 -23.31 0.86 12.99
N VAL A 416 -23.44 1.95 13.74
CA VAL A 416 -24.66 2.26 14.47
C VAL A 416 -25.70 2.72 13.44
N VAL A 417 -26.81 2.00 13.37
CA VAL A 417 -27.94 2.37 12.53
C VAL A 417 -28.94 3.13 13.40
N LEU A 418 -29.32 4.32 12.95
CA LEU A 418 -30.46 5.08 13.45
C LEU A 418 -31.52 5.06 12.35
N LYS A 419 -32.71 4.59 12.67
CA LYS A 419 -33.83 4.51 11.73
C LYS A 419 -35.12 4.85 12.47
N ASN A 420 -35.57 6.09 12.29
CA ASN A 420 -36.84 6.57 12.81
C ASN A 420 -37.45 7.59 11.83
N GLY A 421 -38.78 7.72 11.82
CA GLY A 421 -39.49 8.63 10.92
C GLY A 421 -39.18 8.37 9.44
N GLU A 422 -38.84 9.43 8.72
CA GLU A 422 -38.52 9.40 7.27
C GLU A 422 -37.03 9.16 6.97
N TRP A 423 -36.20 8.89 7.99
CA TRP A 423 -34.74 8.84 7.85
C TRP A 423 -34.13 7.52 8.31
N ALA A 424 -33.10 7.09 7.58
CA ALA A 424 -32.16 6.06 8.02
C ALA A 424 -30.72 6.55 7.89
N LEU A 425 -29.99 6.56 9.01
CA LEU A 425 -28.61 7.00 9.12
C LEU A 425 -27.71 5.82 9.49
N LYS A 426 -26.51 5.77 8.92
CA LYS A 426 -25.45 4.84 9.34
C LYS A 426 -24.26 5.62 9.85
N VAL A 427 -23.93 5.44 11.13
CA VAL A 427 -22.90 6.17 11.85
C VAL A 427 -21.77 5.21 12.25
N VAL A 428 -20.53 5.67 12.14
CA VAL A 428 -19.32 4.89 12.37
C VAL A 428 -18.54 5.53 13.52
N PRO A 429 -18.77 5.11 14.78
CA PRO A 429 -18.12 5.72 15.95
C PRO A 429 -16.59 5.69 15.90
N TRP A 430 -16.00 4.59 15.41
CA TRP A 430 -14.55 4.38 15.42
C TRP A 430 -13.76 5.17 14.36
N ILE A 431 -14.41 6.05 13.58
CA ILE A 431 -13.77 6.95 12.61
C ILE A 431 -14.47 8.31 12.65
N GLY A 432 -14.09 9.18 13.57
CA GLY A 432 -14.62 10.56 13.71
C GLY A 432 -16.12 10.65 13.99
N GLY A 433 -16.75 9.56 14.43
CA GLY A 433 -18.21 9.46 14.50
C GLY A 433 -18.93 9.63 13.15
N ARG A 434 -18.25 9.37 12.03
CA ARG A 434 -18.69 9.69 10.67
C ARG A 434 -20.06 9.12 10.31
N ILE A 435 -20.89 9.90 9.63
CA ILE A 435 -22.12 9.39 9.01
C ILE A 435 -21.77 8.98 7.58
N ILE A 436 -21.89 7.69 7.26
CA ILE A 436 -21.55 7.11 5.95
C ILE A 436 -22.77 6.92 5.05
N SER A 437 -23.98 7.08 5.60
CA SER A 437 -25.23 6.98 4.85
C SER A 437 -26.27 7.91 5.44
N MET A 438 -26.91 8.71 4.58
CA MET A 438 -28.15 9.42 4.88
C MET A 438 -29.18 9.05 3.81
N GLU A 439 -30.19 8.27 4.21
CA GLU A 439 -31.26 7.79 3.33
C GLU A 439 -32.59 8.39 3.76
N HIS A 440 -33.28 9.01 2.80
CA HIS A 440 -34.65 9.46 2.96
C HIS A 440 -35.60 8.36 2.48
N LEU A 441 -36.27 7.70 3.42
CA LEU A 441 -37.06 6.49 3.19
C LEU A 441 -38.23 6.71 2.22
N PRO A 442 -39.03 7.79 2.32
CA PRO A 442 -40.15 8.02 1.41
C PRO A 442 -39.76 8.22 -0.06
N SER A 443 -38.63 8.89 -0.32
CA SER A 443 -38.15 9.08 -1.70
C SER A 443 -37.23 7.96 -2.19
N GLY A 444 -36.79 7.06 -1.30
CA GLY A 444 -35.78 6.04 -1.59
C GLY A 444 -34.41 6.62 -1.97
N THR A 445 -34.17 7.90 -1.67
CA THR A 445 -32.96 8.61 -2.08
C THR A 445 -31.91 8.54 -1.00
N GLN A 446 -30.74 8.02 -1.35
CA GLN A 446 -29.55 8.07 -0.50
C GLN A 446 -28.74 9.33 -0.84
N TRP A 447 -29.05 10.43 -0.15
CA TRP A 447 -28.45 11.75 -0.39
C TRP A 447 -26.95 11.81 -0.06
N LEU A 448 -26.52 10.98 0.89
CA LEU A 448 -25.12 10.84 1.27
C LEU A 448 -24.81 9.36 1.32
N HIS A 449 -23.81 8.94 0.56
CA HIS A 449 -23.26 7.59 0.60
C HIS A 449 -21.75 7.65 0.55
N SER A 450 -21.10 6.99 1.50
CA SER A 450 -19.65 6.98 1.60
C SER A 450 -19.17 5.56 1.89
N ARG A 451 -17.95 5.26 1.44
CA ARG A 451 -17.19 4.14 1.98
C ARG A 451 -16.62 4.58 3.33
N VAL A 452 -16.42 3.63 4.24
CA VAL A 452 -15.99 3.88 5.63
C VAL A 452 -14.74 4.78 5.73
N ASP A 453 -13.92 4.81 4.69
CA ASP A 453 -12.63 5.50 4.57
C ASP A 453 -12.62 6.75 3.66
N VAL A 454 -13.71 7.04 2.93
CA VAL A 454 -13.76 8.13 1.94
C VAL A 454 -15.12 8.84 1.96
N ASN A 455 -15.08 10.17 2.05
CA ASN A 455 -16.24 11.07 2.09
C ASN A 455 -17.19 10.79 3.27
N GLY A 456 -18.34 11.46 3.27
CA GLY A 456 -19.41 11.27 4.24
C GLY A 456 -19.71 12.55 4.98
N TYR A 457 -20.34 12.44 6.15
CA TYR A 457 -20.47 13.54 7.09
C TYR A 457 -19.28 13.50 8.05
N GLU A 458 -18.36 14.44 7.86
CA GLU A 458 -17.14 14.58 8.66
C GLU A 458 -17.19 15.90 9.44
N GLU A 459 -16.46 15.97 10.56
CA GLU A 459 -16.27 17.22 11.30
C GLU A 459 -14.81 17.36 11.71
N TYR A 460 -14.35 18.60 11.80
CA TYR A 460 -12.97 18.93 12.13
C TYR A 460 -12.90 20.03 13.18
N SER A 461 -11.81 20.04 13.97
CA SER A 461 -11.52 21.04 14.99
C SER A 461 -10.58 22.15 14.55
N GLY A 462 -10.16 22.17 13.29
CA GLY A 462 -9.31 23.21 12.71
C GLY A 462 -9.76 23.65 11.32
N THR A 463 -9.05 24.63 10.77
CA THR A 463 -9.32 25.16 9.42
C THR A 463 -8.79 24.26 8.31
N GLU A 464 -7.84 23.39 8.63
CA GLU A 464 -7.25 22.45 7.69
C GLU A 464 -8.15 21.24 7.46
N TYR A 465 -8.16 20.75 6.23
CA TYR A 465 -8.87 19.51 5.88
C TYR A 465 -8.27 18.34 6.65
N ARG A 466 -9.13 17.51 7.24
CA ARG A 466 -8.75 16.37 8.10
C ARG A 466 -7.94 16.72 9.36
N SER A 467 -8.16 17.91 9.92
CA SER A 467 -7.73 18.20 11.30
C SER A 467 -8.51 17.35 12.32
N ALA A 468 -8.05 17.33 13.56
CA ALA A 468 -8.56 16.44 14.61
C ALA A 468 -10.09 16.51 14.75
N GLY A 469 -10.74 15.37 14.92
CA GLY A 469 -12.20 15.15 14.96
C GLY A 469 -12.74 14.23 13.86
N CYS A 470 -11.97 14.00 12.80
CA CYS A 470 -12.44 13.23 11.64
C CYS A 470 -11.97 11.77 11.58
N THR A 471 -10.99 11.39 12.41
CA THR A 471 -10.36 10.07 12.39
C THR A 471 -10.37 9.36 13.74
N GLU A 472 -10.57 10.12 14.81
CA GLU A 472 -10.51 9.66 16.19
C GLU A 472 -11.68 8.73 16.51
N GLU A 473 -11.46 7.79 17.42
CA GLU A 473 -12.53 6.91 17.88
C GLU A 473 -13.45 7.65 18.85
N TYR A 474 -14.74 7.71 18.51
CA TYR A 474 -15.75 8.32 19.35
C TYR A 474 -16.40 7.24 20.20
N THR A 475 -16.47 7.48 21.51
CA THR A 475 -17.21 6.66 22.46
C THR A 475 -18.70 6.97 22.35
N VAL A 476 -19.54 5.94 22.26
CA VAL A 476 -20.99 6.09 22.35
C VAL A 476 -21.36 6.31 23.82
N ILE A 477 -21.73 7.54 24.18
CA ILE A 477 -22.10 7.91 25.55
C ILE A 477 -23.52 7.47 25.88
N ASN A 478 -24.45 7.70 24.96
CA ASN A 478 -25.83 7.27 25.12
C ASN A 478 -26.41 6.78 23.79
N ARG A 479 -27.27 5.76 23.89
CA ARG A 479 -28.06 5.23 22.80
C ARG A 479 -29.43 4.84 23.34
N ASP A 480 -30.44 5.63 23.04
CA ASP A 480 -31.82 5.34 23.41
C ASP A 480 -32.45 4.55 22.24
N LEU A 481 -32.73 3.26 22.49
CA LEU A 481 -33.42 2.36 21.55
C LEU A 481 -34.75 1.94 22.15
N GLU A 482 -35.81 2.03 21.36
CA GLU A 482 -37.21 1.70 21.67
C GLU A 482 -37.42 0.72 22.84
N GLN A 483 -37.51 1.27 24.04
CA GLN A 483 -38.36 0.77 25.10
C GLN A 483 -39.06 1.98 25.71
N ALA A 484 -40.32 2.18 25.28
CA ALA A 484 -41.24 3.22 25.74
C ALA A 484 -41.05 4.64 25.13
N GLY A 485 -41.36 4.81 23.84
CA GLY A 485 -41.81 6.10 23.28
C GLY A 485 -40.89 7.31 23.52
N GLU A 486 -39.58 7.10 23.43
CA GLU A 486 -38.58 8.18 23.48
C GLU A 486 -37.72 8.12 22.20
N ALA A 487 -37.35 9.31 21.70
CA ALA A 487 -36.67 9.53 20.42
C ALA A 487 -35.39 8.69 20.23
N GLU A 488 -35.16 8.15 19.03
CA GLU A 488 -33.87 7.56 18.67
C GLU A 488 -32.78 8.63 18.67
N SER A 489 -31.87 8.52 19.65
CA SER A 489 -30.76 9.44 19.84
C SER A 489 -29.44 8.69 19.94
N LEU A 490 -28.38 9.30 19.40
CA LEU A 490 -27.01 8.83 19.50
C LEU A 490 -26.13 9.98 19.97
N ARG A 491 -25.54 9.81 21.16
CA ARG A 491 -24.53 10.74 21.68
C ARG A 491 -23.15 10.12 21.58
N LEU A 492 -22.23 10.84 20.96
CA LEU A 492 -20.85 10.44 20.71
C LEU A 492 -19.89 11.45 21.33
N GLU A 493 -18.77 10.98 21.86
CA GLU A 493 -17.66 11.83 22.29
C GLU A 493 -16.31 11.30 21.82
N GLY A 494 -15.51 12.17 21.21
CA GLY A 494 -14.14 11.87 20.77
C GLY A 494 -13.15 12.82 21.41
N ASP A 495 -12.05 12.29 21.96
CA ASP A 495 -10.92 13.11 22.40
C ASP A 495 -10.13 13.60 21.17
N ILE A 496 -9.91 14.91 21.08
CA ILE A 496 -9.18 15.54 19.96
C ILE A 496 -7.87 16.20 20.40
N GLY A 497 -7.34 15.76 21.54
CA GLY A 497 -6.06 16.18 22.08
C GLY A 497 -6.07 17.57 22.71
N GLY A 498 -5.01 17.89 23.44
CA GLY A 498 -4.87 19.18 24.14
C GLY A 498 -5.94 19.42 25.22
N GLY A 499 -6.57 18.35 25.72
CA GLY A 499 -7.63 18.41 26.72
C GLY A 499 -8.98 18.86 26.18
N LEU A 500 -9.19 18.77 24.87
CA LEU A 500 -10.44 19.08 24.18
C LEU A 500 -11.17 17.79 23.77
N ALA A 501 -12.50 17.86 23.72
CA ALA A 501 -13.32 16.78 23.21
C ALA A 501 -14.37 17.31 22.23
N PHE A 502 -14.66 16.51 21.22
CA PHE A 502 -15.86 16.64 20.42
C PHE A 502 -17.02 15.96 21.13
N GLU A 503 -18.15 16.65 21.26
CA GLU A 503 -19.43 16.03 21.61
C GLU A 503 -20.36 16.18 20.42
N ARG A 504 -20.91 15.06 19.92
CA ARG A 504 -21.90 15.04 18.84
C ARG A 504 -23.16 14.34 19.33
N GLN A 505 -24.31 14.95 19.10
CA GLN A 505 -25.61 14.35 19.35
C GLN A 505 -26.42 14.34 18.05
N ILE A 506 -26.84 13.15 17.63
CA ILE A 506 -27.68 12.93 16.46
C ILE A 506 -29.02 12.42 16.98
N TYR A 507 -30.13 13.04 16.59
CA TYR A 507 -31.44 12.55 16.99
C TYR A 507 -32.50 12.82 15.93
N ILE A 508 -33.46 11.90 15.86
CA ILE A 508 -34.65 12.03 15.02
C ILE A 508 -35.82 12.33 15.96
N ARG A 509 -36.43 13.50 15.78
CA ARG A 509 -37.50 13.97 16.66
C ARG A 509 -38.78 13.18 16.44
N GLU A 510 -39.34 12.64 17.52
CA GLU A 510 -40.62 11.92 17.45
C GLU A 510 -41.79 12.85 17.09
N ASP A 511 -41.74 14.10 17.55
CA ASP A 511 -42.74 15.13 17.24
C ASP A 511 -42.64 15.69 15.81
N ASN A 512 -41.53 15.41 15.10
CA ASN A 512 -41.34 15.80 13.71
C ASN A 512 -40.51 14.76 12.93
N PRO A 513 -41.14 13.67 12.45
CA PRO A 513 -40.43 12.54 11.82
C PRO A 513 -39.77 12.87 10.48
N LYS A 514 -40.04 14.06 9.91
CA LYS A 514 -39.47 14.53 8.65
C LYS A 514 -38.04 15.07 8.79
N VAL A 515 -37.62 15.32 10.03
CA VAL A 515 -36.39 16.06 10.33
C VAL A 515 -35.51 15.26 11.27
N PHE A 516 -34.21 15.18 10.95
CA PHE A 516 -33.20 14.78 11.92
C PHE A 516 -32.27 15.97 12.21
N GLN A 517 -31.76 16.03 13.43
CA GLN A 517 -30.90 17.10 13.90
C GLN A 517 -29.53 16.55 14.29
N ILE A 518 -28.49 17.30 13.98
CA ILE A 518 -27.12 17.07 14.47
C ILE A 518 -26.69 18.29 15.27
N GLU A 519 -26.33 18.05 16.52
CA GLU A 519 -25.70 19.03 17.39
C GLU A 519 -24.25 18.63 17.65
N SER A 520 -23.32 19.50 17.28
CA SER A 520 -21.90 19.25 17.41
C SER A 520 -21.24 20.35 18.22
N SER A 521 -20.33 19.97 19.11
CA SER A 521 -19.62 20.92 19.94
C SER A 521 -18.18 20.53 20.22
N ILE A 522 -17.32 21.53 20.36
CA ILE A 522 -15.96 21.38 20.86
C ILE A 522 -15.93 21.94 22.28
N VAL A 523 -15.65 21.07 23.24
CA VAL A 523 -15.65 21.37 24.68
C VAL A 523 -14.26 21.20 25.27
N ALA A 524 -13.92 22.01 26.27
CA ALA A 524 -12.69 21.87 27.02
C ALA A 524 -12.90 20.95 28.24
N ARG A 525 -12.22 19.80 28.30
CA ARG A 525 -12.29 18.86 29.43
C ARG A 525 -11.18 19.12 30.45
N LYS A 526 -9.92 19.17 30.05
CA LYS A 526 -8.76 19.36 30.96
C LYS A 526 -7.73 20.29 30.31
N VAL A 527 -7.95 21.60 30.43
CA VAL A 527 -6.96 22.58 29.97
C VAL A 527 -5.82 22.67 30.98
N GLY A 528 -4.57 22.59 30.53
CA GLY A 528 -3.38 22.48 31.39
C GLY A 528 -3.20 23.65 32.37
N ALA A 529 -2.64 23.36 33.56
CA ALA A 529 -2.32 24.36 34.58
C ALA A 529 -1.21 25.30 34.05
N GLY A 530 -1.60 26.51 33.65
CA GLY A 530 -0.72 27.50 33.01
C GLY A 530 -1.36 28.24 31.82
N SER A 531 -2.45 27.71 31.27
CA SER A 531 -3.17 28.25 30.10
C SER A 531 -4.19 29.37 30.39
N GLY A 532 -4.38 29.75 31.66
CA GLY A 532 -5.47 30.65 32.06
C GLY A 532 -6.88 30.10 31.84
N GLY A 533 -7.04 28.80 31.54
CA GLY A 533 -8.34 28.14 31.34
C GLY A 533 -8.86 28.16 29.90
N PHE A 534 -8.04 28.58 28.94
CA PHE A 534 -8.36 28.62 27.50
C PHE A 534 -7.52 27.63 26.70
N SER A 535 -8.11 27.02 25.68
CA SER A 535 -7.43 26.08 24.78
C SER A 535 -6.57 26.78 23.72
N ARG A 536 -5.95 25.96 22.85
CA ARG A 536 -5.47 26.40 21.53
C ARG A 536 -6.63 26.95 20.67
N LEU A 537 -6.30 27.68 19.61
CA LEU A 537 -7.27 28.08 18.58
C LEU A 537 -7.88 26.83 17.94
N VAL A 538 -9.20 26.81 17.85
CA VAL A 538 -9.97 25.74 17.21
C VAL A 538 -11.12 26.34 16.41
N CYS A 539 -11.55 25.59 15.39
CA CYS A 539 -12.70 25.91 14.56
C CYS A 539 -13.54 24.65 14.40
N LEU A 540 -14.83 24.71 14.74
CA LEU A 540 -15.77 23.64 14.47
C LEU A 540 -16.20 23.73 13.00
N ARG A 541 -15.68 22.81 12.17
CA ARG A 541 -15.99 22.71 10.75
C ARG A 541 -16.82 21.46 10.50
N VAL A 542 -18.02 21.64 9.95
CA VAL A 542 -18.93 20.58 9.53
C VAL A 542 -18.80 20.38 8.02
N HIS A 543 -18.50 19.16 7.59
CA HIS A 543 -18.14 18.83 6.21
C HIS A 543 -18.94 17.62 5.69
N PRO A 544 -20.22 17.80 5.34
CA PRO A 544 -20.99 16.78 4.64
C PRO A 544 -20.60 16.73 3.15
N THR A 545 -20.49 15.53 2.61
CA THR A 545 -20.33 15.28 1.17
C THR A 545 -21.58 14.59 0.64
N PHE A 546 -22.40 15.29 -0.13
CA PHE A 546 -23.61 14.74 -0.74
C PHE A 546 -23.32 14.16 -2.11
N THR A 547 -24.02 13.08 -2.46
CA THR A 547 -23.95 12.41 -3.75
C THR A 547 -24.97 13.04 -4.70
N LEU A 548 -24.53 13.42 -5.90
CA LEU A 548 -25.40 13.97 -6.94
C LEU A 548 -25.83 12.86 -7.90
N LEU A 549 -27.13 12.55 -7.92
CA LEU A 549 -27.69 11.59 -8.87
C LEU A 549 -27.78 12.16 -10.28
N HIS A 550 -28.15 13.45 -10.39
CA HIS A 550 -28.24 14.16 -11.67
C HIS A 550 -27.42 15.45 -11.63
N PRO A 551 -26.08 15.40 -11.68
CA PRO A 551 -25.22 16.57 -11.47
C PRO A 551 -25.57 17.77 -12.35
N THR A 552 -25.98 17.56 -13.59
CA THR A 552 -26.35 18.66 -14.52
C THR A 552 -27.70 19.32 -14.22
N GLU A 553 -28.52 18.68 -13.40
CA GLU A 553 -29.88 19.12 -13.02
C GLU A 553 -30.00 19.42 -11.51
N SER A 554 -28.86 19.44 -10.82
CA SER A 554 -28.76 19.80 -9.40
C SER A 554 -28.13 21.18 -9.21
N PHE A 555 -28.62 21.94 -8.23
CA PHE A 555 -28.07 23.24 -7.86
C PHE A 555 -28.35 23.55 -6.39
N ILE A 556 -27.59 24.48 -5.80
CA ILE A 556 -27.82 24.99 -4.44
C ILE A 556 -28.65 26.27 -4.52
N SER A 557 -29.63 26.43 -3.64
CA SER A 557 -30.46 27.63 -3.55
C SER A 557 -30.56 28.11 -2.11
N PHE A 558 -30.48 29.43 -1.88
CA PHE A 558 -30.70 30.02 -0.56
C PHE A 558 -30.99 31.53 -0.65
N PHE A 559 -31.47 32.09 0.46
CA PHE A 559 -31.48 33.54 0.67
C PHE A 559 -30.30 33.92 1.56
N SER A 560 -29.49 34.88 1.12
CA SER A 560 -28.42 35.45 1.92
C SER A 560 -28.98 36.30 3.07
N VAL A 561 -28.17 36.59 4.08
CA VAL A 561 -28.55 37.46 5.21
C VAL A 561 -28.95 38.87 4.75
N ASP A 562 -28.35 39.36 3.66
CA ASP A 562 -28.77 40.62 3.00
C ASP A 562 -30.12 40.54 2.24
N GLY A 563 -30.77 39.38 2.21
CA GLY A 563 -32.04 39.14 1.54
C GLY A 563 -31.93 38.80 0.05
N SER A 564 -30.73 38.75 -0.52
CA SER A 564 -30.54 38.35 -1.93
C SER A 564 -30.78 36.86 -2.12
N LYS A 565 -31.43 36.49 -3.23
CA LYS A 565 -31.60 35.07 -3.62
C LYS A 565 -30.36 34.61 -4.39
N GLN A 566 -29.78 33.50 -3.97
CA GLN A 566 -28.64 32.86 -4.60
C GLN A 566 -29.06 31.52 -5.22
N GLU A 567 -28.64 31.27 -6.46
CA GLU A 567 -28.78 29.98 -7.14
C GLU A 567 -27.42 29.61 -7.74
N ILE A 568 -26.83 28.54 -7.20
CA ILE A 568 -25.46 28.14 -7.46
C ILE A 568 -25.46 26.81 -8.19
N TRP A 569 -24.96 26.82 -9.42
CA TRP A 569 -24.85 25.63 -10.26
C TRP A 569 -23.47 24.99 -10.11
N PRO A 570 -23.33 23.69 -10.42
CA PRO A 570 -22.04 23.02 -10.43
C PRO A 570 -21.04 23.74 -11.32
N ASP A 571 -19.95 24.19 -10.70
CA ASP A 571 -18.79 24.76 -11.36
C ASP A 571 -17.51 24.18 -10.76
N SER A 572 -16.36 24.40 -11.38
CA SER A 572 -15.08 23.83 -10.91
C SER A 572 -14.42 24.65 -9.80
N SER A 573 -15.16 25.54 -9.11
CA SER A 573 -14.58 26.49 -8.15
C SER A 573 -15.17 26.34 -6.75
N GLU A 574 -14.33 26.59 -5.75
CA GLU A 574 -14.75 26.70 -4.36
C GLU A 574 -15.40 28.07 -4.14
N GLN A 575 -16.59 28.08 -3.53
CA GLN A 575 -17.34 29.30 -3.25
C GLN A 575 -17.48 29.52 -1.76
N LEU A 576 -16.90 30.62 -1.27
CA LEU A 576 -16.89 31.00 0.13
C LEU A 576 -17.91 32.12 0.40
N TYR A 577 -18.73 31.93 1.44
CA TYR A 577 -19.74 32.89 1.86
C TYR A 577 -19.48 33.34 3.31
N GLU A 578 -19.26 34.65 3.48
CA GLU A 578 -18.98 35.31 4.76
C GLU A 578 -19.85 36.56 4.94
N GLY A 579 -19.99 37.03 6.18
CA GLY A 579 -20.79 38.22 6.49
C GLY A 579 -22.24 38.12 6.01
N ASP A 580 -22.73 39.17 5.36
CA ASP A 580 -24.14 39.24 4.93
C ASP A 580 -24.46 38.38 3.69
N ARG A 581 -23.43 37.83 3.02
CA ARG A 581 -23.60 36.94 1.87
C ARG A 581 -23.91 35.50 2.26
N ARG A 582 -23.72 35.12 3.52
CA ARG A 582 -24.00 33.77 4.03
C ARG A 582 -25.48 33.42 3.89
N PRO A 583 -25.82 32.12 3.74
CA PRO A 583 -27.21 31.68 3.85
C PRO A 583 -27.82 32.12 5.19
N ASN A 584 -29.04 32.64 5.13
CA ASN A 584 -29.78 33.13 6.28
C ASN A 584 -30.41 31.99 7.09
N GLY A 585 -29.55 31.09 7.59
CA GLY A 585 -29.94 29.94 8.39
C GLY A 585 -30.59 28.80 7.61
N GLU A 586 -30.72 28.88 6.29
CA GLU A 586 -31.23 27.80 5.44
C GLU A 586 -30.55 27.82 4.05
N TRP A 587 -30.18 26.65 3.56
CA TRP A 587 -29.85 26.40 2.16
C TRP A 587 -30.39 25.03 1.71
N MET A 588 -30.61 24.87 0.40
CA MET A 588 -31.17 23.64 -0.15
C MET A 588 -30.37 23.14 -1.34
N LEU A 589 -30.07 21.84 -1.36
CA LEU A 589 -29.60 21.11 -2.53
C LEU A 589 -30.82 20.61 -3.30
N VAL A 590 -31.06 21.18 -4.47
CA VAL A 590 -32.20 20.89 -5.34
C VAL A 590 -31.76 19.88 -6.39
N ASP A 591 -32.52 18.81 -6.63
CA ASP A 591 -32.38 17.91 -7.78
C ASP A 591 -33.69 17.91 -8.57
N LYS A 592 -33.68 18.55 -9.75
CA LYS A 592 -34.88 18.71 -10.57
C LYS A 592 -35.43 17.40 -11.11
N CYS A 593 -34.55 16.44 -11.42
CA CYS A 593 -34.96 15.13 -11.94
C CYS A 593 -35.64 14.28 -10.88
N LEU A 594 -35.18 14.36 -9.62
CA LEU A 594 -35.83 13.69 -8.50
C LEU A 594 -37.12 14.39 -8.07
N GLY A 595 -37.26 15.70 -8.33
CA GLY A 595 -38.38 16.50 -7.84
C GLY A 595 -38.32 16.75 -6.33
N PHE A 596 -37.13 16.63 -5.73
CA PHE A 596 -36.90 16.82 -4.30
C PHE A 596 -35.72 17.75 -4.04
N SER A 597 -35.76 18.44 -2.90
CA SER A 597 -34.65 19.23 -2.37
C SER A 597 -34.29 18.77 -0.96
N LEU A 598 -32.99 18.57 -0.71
CA LEU A 598 -32.45 18.39 0.63
C LEU A 598 -32.20 19.76 1.26
N VAL A 599 -32.99 20.10 2.26
CA VAL A 599 -32.90 21.36 3.00
C VAL A 599 -32.04 21.17 4.23
N ASN A 600 -31.07 22.05 4.45
CA ASN A 600 -30.31 22.13 5.69
C ASN A 600 -30.55 23.47 6.37
N ARG A 601 -31.03 23.45 7.63
CA ARG A 601 -31.22 24.65 8.45
C ARG A 601 -30.25 24.67 9.61
N PHE A 602 -29.74 25.85 9.94
CA PHE A 602 -28.75 26.03 10.98
C PHE A 602 -28.89 27.39 11.68
N ASN A 603 -28.33 27.50 12.89
CA ASN A 603 -28.32 28.77 13.60
C ASN A 603 -27.28 29.73 13.02
N VAL A 604 -27.72 30.77 12.31
CA VAL A 604 -26.87 31.77 11.65
C VAL A 604 -25.90 32.49 12.62
N SER A 605 -26.25 32.60 13.91
CA SER A 605 -25.37 33.23 14.92
C SER A 605 -24.20 32.35 15.35
N LYS A 606 -24.23 31.05 15.00
CA LYS A 606 -23.20 30.06 15.36
C LYS A 606 -22.30 29.65 14.20
N VAL A 607 -22.72 29.96 12.99
CA VAL A 607 -21.95 29.72 11.76
C VAL A 607 -21.30 31.03 11.36
N TYR A 608 -19.97 31.07 11.33
CA TYR A 608 -19.17 32.22 10.92
C TYR A 608 -19.05 32.31 9.40
N LYS A 609 -18.87 31.17 8.71
CA LYS A 609 -18.79 31.12 7.24
C LYS A 609 -19.36 29.82 6.68
N CYS A 610 -19.80 29.86 5.43
CA CYS A 610 -20.28 28.69 4.69
C CYS A 610 -19.45 28.50 3.43
N LEU A 611 -19.27 27.25 3.02
CA LEU A 611 -18.49 26.90 1.82
C LEU A 611 -19.28 25.92 0.97
N ILE A 612 -19.28 26.15 -0.35
CA ILE A 612 -19.81 25.23 -1.35
C ILE A 612 -18.65 24.78 -2.22
N HIS A 613 -18.45 23.47 -2.35
CA HIS A 613 -17.44 22.89 -3.23
C HIS A 613 -18.04 21.73 -4.03
N TRP A 614 -17.94 21.82 -5.36
CA TRP A 614 -18.45 20.81 -6.27
C TRP A 614 -17.33 19.83 -6.67
N GLY A 615 -17.58 18.54 -6.49
CA GLY A 615 -16.73 17.47 -6.98
C GLY A 615 -17.33 16.77 -8.19
N THR A 616 -16.63 15.75 -8.70
CA THR A 616 -17.14 14.90 -9.79
C THR A 616 -18.29 14.02 -9.29
N GLY A 617 -19.52 14.53 -9.37
CA GLY A 617 -20.73 13.83 -8.91
C GLY A 617 -21.02 13.99 -7.41
N THR A 618 -20.39 14.95 -6.73
CA THR A 618 -20.62 15.25 -5.32
C THR A 618 -20.67 16.74 -5.05
N VAL A 619 -21.22 17.14 -3.90
CA VAL A 619 -21.17 18.53 -3.42
C VAL A 619 -20.92 18.56 -1.91
N ASN A 620 -20.04 19.45 -1.49
CA ASN A 620 -19.78 19.76 -0.09
C ASN A 620 -20.52 21.03 0.32
N LEU A 621 -21.25 20.95 1.43
CA LEU A 621 -22.02 22.07 2.00
C LEU A 621 -21.54 22.31 3.43
N GLU A 622 -20.47 23.09 3.58
CA GLU A 622 -19.78 23.20 4.85
C GLU A 622 -20.28 24.35 5.71
N LEU A 623 -20.35 24.10 7.02
CA LEU A 623 -20.62 25.12 8.03
C LEU A 623 -19.41 25.25 8.95
N TRP A 624 -18.95 26.47 9.15
CA TRP A 624 -17.77 26.75 9.97
C TRP A 624 -18.14 27.67 11.11
N SER A 625 -17.68 27.38 12.31
CA SER A 625 -17.72 28.33 13.40
C SER A 625 -16.65 29.41 13.22
N GLU A 626 -16.65 30.39 14.11
CA GLU A 626 -15.48 31.26 14.27
C GLU A 626 -14.26 30.43 14.73
N GLU A 627 -13.06 30.92 14.43
CA GLU A 627 -11.83 30.36 14.96
C GLU A 627 -11.46 31.10 16.25
N ARG A 628 -11.48 30.40 17.38
CA ARG A 628 -11.11 30.98 18.68
C ARG A 628 -10.73 29.92 19.72
N PRO A 629 -10.12 30.31 20.84
CA PRO A 629 -9.96 29.42 21.98
C PRO A 629 -11.32 29.04 22.59
N VAL A 630 -11.41 27.81 23.10
CA VAL A 630 -12.57 27.34 23.88
C VAL A 630 -12.22 27.17 25.36
N SER A 631 -13.21 27.35 26.21
CA SER A 631 -13.15 27.05 27.65
C SER A 631 -14.35 26.20 28.06
N ARG A 632 -14.33 25.66 29.29
CA ARG A 632 -15.48 24.90 29.84
C ARG A 632 -16.79 25.68 29.79
N GLN A 633 -16.73 27.01 29.85
CA GLN A 633 -17.90 27.89 29.87
C GLN A 633 -18.26 28.43 28.49
N SER A 634 -17.39 28.27 27.48
CA SER A 634 -17.54 28.88 26.14
C SER A 634 -17.23 27.89 25.00
N PRO A 635 -17.96 26.76 24.90
CA PRO A 635 -17.73 25.81 23.81
C PRO A 635 -18.07 26.42 22.44
N LEU A 636 -17.49 25.86 21.39
CA LEU A 636 -17.99 26.07 20.03
C LEU A 636 -19.13 25.10 19.78
N ARG A 637 -20.22 25.54 19.15
CA ARG A 637 -21.39 24.71 18.87
C ARG A 637 -21.94 25.04 17.49
N ILE A 638 -22.21 24.01 16.69
CA ILE A 638 -23.03 24.11 15.48
C ILE A 638 -24.18 23.13 15.65
N SER A 639 -25.39 23.63 15.45
CA SER A 639 -26.61 22.83 15.42
C SER A 639 -27.29 23.06 14.09
N HIS A 640 -27.61 21.97 13.41
CA HIS A 640 -28.32 22.02 12.14
C HIS A 640 -29.22 20.81 11.95
N GLU A 641 -30.18 20.94 11.05
CA GLU A 641 -31.19 19.92 10.77
C GLU A 641 -31.33 19.69 9.27
N TYR A 642 -31.81 18.51 8.91
CA TYR A 642 -32.04 18.12 7.53
C TYR A 642 -33.48 17.67 7.31
N GLU A 643 -34.06 18.12 6.20
CA GLU A 643 -35.43 17.80 5.76
C GLU A 643 -35.42 17.59 4.25
N VAL A 644 -36.17 16.62 3.74
CA VAL A 644 -36.41 16.50 2.28
C VAL A 644 -37.76 17.11 1.95
N ARG A 645 -37.77 18.04 0.99
CA ARG A 645 -39.00 18.69 0.49
C ARG A 645 -39.23 18.38 -0.97
N ARG A 646 -40.49 18.28 -1.37
CA ARG A 646 -40.86 18.18 -2.79
C ARG A 646 -40.74 19.54 -3.45
N ILE A 647 -40.12 19.60 -4.62
CA ILE A 647 -40.04 20.81 -5.43
C ILE A 647 -41.44 21.05 -6.02
N SER A 648 -42.03 22.20 -5.71
CA SER A 648 -43.35 22.60 -6.20
C SER A 648 -43.33 23.06 -7.64
#